data_AF-A0A946EPB8-F1
#
_entry.id   AF-A0A946EPB8-F1
#
_cell.length_a   1.000
_cell.length_b   1.000
_cell.length_c   1.000
_cell.angle_alpha   90.00
_cell.angle_beta   90.00
_cell.angle_gamma   90.00
#
_symmetry.space_group_name_H-M   'P 1'
#
loop_
_entity.id
_entity.type
_entity.pdbx_description
1 polymer ?
#
loop_
_entity_poly.entity_id
_entity_poly.type
_entity_poly.pdbx_seq_one_letter_code
_entity_poly.pdbx_strand_id
1 'polypeptide(L)'
;MDYHNCMKSLIFLIRVSALSALLAFAVPAVVQADAHNWLFSEVFSSADGTIQFIEFFNDSDDEQFLGVENLENGAGQLVFFQFDLPSSLTANTRFLVGTAAYAALPGAPAPDYIMPSNFMQLSGDLIIMSAGPEIAFGALPTNGTLSINQDGIAGLNSPTNFSGVSGSITVTNNAPDCNANGIPDDTDIANGTSTDCNSDGVPDDCSAALNDCNNNGIHDACEPDGDGDGVINVCDPCPVDVNDDSDGDGVCDSQDVCSGGNDFIDSDLDGIPDFCDACPNDLLDDSDGDGICDSEDICAGGNDSIDSDGDLIPDFCDSCPLDAADDADGDGLCANVDACPLDANNDADGDGICGNVDSCPLDPANDADGDGICGDVDPCPLDSANDADGDGICGDVDPCPLDSANDADGDGVCGDVDTCPGGDDNIDTDQDGTADFCDSCPLDADNDADGDGLCANVDSCPLDADNDLDGDGICGDVDGCPLDAGNDADGDGICGDIDVCPLDADNDADGDGICGDVDSCPLDANNDVDGDGICGDVDICPLDTDNDADGDGICGDADSCPLDASNDADGDGICGDVDSCPLDADNDVDGDGLCADVDTCPFDSANDADGDGVCGDVDSCPGGDDNVDTDLDGTPDFCDSCPLDAAGDSDGDGSCDSEDTCPGGDDNIDSDLDGTPDFCDSCPLDADNDADGDGLCGNDDLCPLDADNDADGDGICGDVDACPLDADNDADGDGICGNVDSCPLDSENDADGDGVCGNVDICPGGDDNVDTDQDGTPDFCDPCPVDSSGDSDGDGVCDTADICAGGDDNIDSDQDGTPDFCDSCPLDSANDADGDGLCANVDTCPLDSDNDADGDGLCADVDTCPFDSANDADGDGVCGDVDTCPGGDDNIDSDQDGTPDFCDSCPLDAAGDSDGDGSCDSEDTCPGGDDNVDSDLDGTPDFCDSCPLDADNDLDGDGLCGDVDICPLDSANDADGDGVCGDVDICPGGDDNVDTDLDGTPDFCDSCPLDAAGDSDGDGSCDSEDTCPGGDDNIDSDQDGTPDFCDSCPLDAADDVDGDGLCANMDACPLDADNDADGDGLCADVD
;
A
#
# COMPACT_ATOMS: atom_id res chain seq x y z
N MET A 1 -15.51 84.78 -57.88
CA MET A 1 -15.54 83.57 -58.71
C MET A 1 -15.13 82.45 -57.80
N ASP A 2 -15.94 81.40 -57.78
CA ASP A 2 -15.49 80.04 -57.65
C ASP A 2 -14.92 79.53 -56.32
N TYR A 3 -15.44 78.35 -55.94
CA TYR A 3 -14.76 77.23 -55.27
C TYR A 3 -14.44 77.48 -53.79
N HIS A 4 -14.85 76.68 -52.80
CA HIS A 4 -15.08 75.24 -52.71
C HIS A 4 -16.03 74.93 -51.53
N ASN A 5 -16.76 73.81 -51.60
CA ASN A 5 -17.45 73.07 -50.51
C ASN A 5 -18.12 73.87 -49.39
N CYS A 6 -19.45 73.97 -49.42
CA CYS A 6 -20.19 74.40 -48.24
C CYS A 6 -21.46 73.54 -48.05
N MET A 7 -21.44 72.78 -46.96
CA MET A 7 -22.56 72.25 -46.17
C MET A 7 -23.32 71.03 -46.69
N LYS A 8 -22.95 69.85 -46.19
CA LYS A 8 -23.90 68.80 -45.77
C LYS A 8 -23.81 68.66 -44.24
N SER A 9 -24.99 68.68 -43.62
CA SER A 9 -25.34 68.16 -42.28
C SER A 9 -24.61 68.69 -41.05
N LEU A 10 -25.27 69.58 -40.28
CA LEU A 10 -25.55 69.41 -38.84
C LEU A 10 -26.45 70.59 -38.39
N ILE A 11 -27.76 70.29 -38.37
CA ILE A 11 -28.93 70.86 -37.65
C ILE A 11 -28.85 72.33 -37.11
N PHE A 12 -29.87 73.19 -37.11
CA PHE A 12 -31.03 73.54 -37.96
C PHE A 12 -31.68 74.80 -37.31
N LEU A 13 -31.87 75.87 -38.10
CA LEU A 13 -32.97 76.86 -38.03
C LEU A 13 -33.17 77.88 -36.87
N ILE A 14 -33.06 79.17 -37.28
CA ILE A 14 -34.14 80.22 -37.32
C ILE A 14 -34.76 80.66 -35.98
N ARG A 15 -34.97 81.96 -35.67
CA ARG A 15 -34.57 83.30 -36.14
C ARG A 15 -35.49 84.28 -35.36
N VAL A 16 -34.98 85.49 -35.08
CA VAL A 16 -35.74 86.76 -35.13
C VAL A 16 -36.86 86.96 -34.08
N SER A 17 -36.66 87.92 -33.17
CA SER A 17 -37.48 89.14 -33.01
C SER A 17 -37.47 89.64 -31.56
N ALA A 18 -36.72 90.69 -31.25
CA ALA A 18 -36.99 91.47 -30.04
C ALA A 18 -36.63 92.94 -30.25
N LEU A 19 -37.67 93.77 -30.41
CA LEU A 19 -37.65 95.14 -29.92
C LEU A 19 -38.99 95.38 -29.22
N SER A 20 -39.01 95.08 -27.91
CA SER A 20 -40.09 95.42 -27.00
C SER A 20 -39.97 96.87 -26.57
N ALA A 21 -41.12 97.55 -26.56
CA ALA A 21 -41.36 98.74 -25.77
C ALA A 21 -42.11 98.34 -24.49
N LEU A 22 -41.75 98.99 -23.38
CA LEU A 22 -42.32 98.91 -22.01
C LEU A 22 -42.01 97.59 -21.28
N LEU A 23 -41.09 97.50 -20.32
CA LEU A 23 -40.55 98.45 -19.32
C LEU A 23 -41.49 98.78 -18.14
N ALA A 24 -40.98 98.39 -16.98
CA ALA A 24 -41.10 99.00 -15.64
C ALA A 24 -42.36 98.66 -14.85
N PHE A 25 -42.27 98.28 -13.57
CA PHE A 25 -41.49 98.82 -12.44
C PHE A 25 -41.34 97.70 -11.39
N ALA A 26 -40.38 97.60 -10.47
CA ALA A 26 -39.24 98.34 -9.92
C ALA A 26 -38.42 97.27 -9.14
N VAL A 27 -37.10 97.32 -8.95
CA VAL A 27 -36.27 98.12 -8.03
C VAL A 27 -34.78 97.85 -8.40
N PRO A 28 -33.79 98.75 -8.19
CA PRO A 28 -32.50 98.72 -8.91
C PRO A 28 -31.23 98.39 -8.08
N ALA A 29 -30.12 98.18 -8.82
CA ALA A 29 -28.67 98.15 -8.49
C ALA A 29 -28.08 96.74 -8.21
N VAL A 30 -27.56 96.01 -9.22
CA VAL A 30 -26.16 95.95 -9.74
C VAL A 30 -25.15 95.41 -8.72
N VAL A 31 -24.59 94.21 -8.96
CA VAL A 31 -23.17 93.86 -9.20
C VAL A 31 -23.12 92.46 -9.88
N GLN A 32 -22.07 92.23 -10.69
CA GLN A 32 -21.66 91.04 -11.44
C GLN A 32 -22.15 89.67 -10.93
N ALA A 33 -22.56 88.78 -11.85
CA ALA A 33 -22.10 87.40 -11.73
C ALA A 33 -20.60 87.50 -12.02
N ASP A 34 -19.78 87.43 -10.97
CA ASP A 34 -18.34 87.34 -11.16
C ASP A 34 -18.11 85.94 -11.72
N ALA A 35 -17.68 85.89 -12.97
CA ALA A 35 -17.23 84.64 -13.54
C ALA A 35 -15.86 84.36 -12.95
N HIS A 36 -15.66 83.15 -12.44
CA HIS A 36 -14.40 82.79 -11.85
C HIS A 36 -13.29 82.79 -12.90
N ASN A 37 -12.10 83.30 -12.54
CA ASN A 37 -10.94 83.37 -13.44
C ASN A 37 -10.10 82.09 -13.49
N TRP A 38 -10.62 80.98 -12.94
CA TRP A 38 -9.98 79.67 -13.03
C TRP A 38 -9.95 79.17 -14.46
N LEU A 39 -8.75 78.85 -14.94
CA LEU A 39 -8.48 78.24 -16.24
C LEU A 39 -7.92 76.84 -16.01
N PHE A 40 -8.33 75.86 -16.80
CA PHE A 40 -7.65 74.58 -16.72
C PHE A 40 -6.17 74.73 -17.10
N SER A 41 -5.33 73.99 -16.40
CA SER A 41 -3.91 73.90 -16.65
C SER A 41 -3.50 72.51 -17.12
N GLU A 42 -4.12 71.46 -16.56
CA GLU A 42 -3.72 70.07 -16.77
C GLU A 42 -4.91 69.11 -16.61
N VAL A 43 -4.96 68.06 -17.44
CA VAL A 43 -5.99 67.00 -17.36
C VAL A 43 -5.40 65.61 -17.64
N PHE A 44 -5.79 64.62 -16.86
CA PHE A 44 -5.27 63.25 -16.89
C PHE A 44 -6.35 62.19 -16.70
N SER A 45 -6.16 61.03 -17.30
CA SER A 45 -6.94 59.81 -17.06
C SER A 45 -6.08 58.55 -17.19
N SER A 46 -6.32 57.53 -16.37
CA SER A 46 -5.92 56.14 -16.62
C SER A 46 -6.69 55.54 -17.80
N ALA A 47 -6.25 54.38 -18.28
CA ALA A 47 -6.83 53.70 -19.45
C ALA A 47 -8.27 53.21 -19.23
N ASP A 48 -8.59 52.80 -18.00
CA ASP A 48 -9.92 52.37 -17.55
C ASP A 48 -10.82 53.53 -17.08
N GLY A 49 -10.28 54.76 -17.07
CA GLY A 49 -10.98 55.97 -16.62
C GLY A 49 -11.29 56.04 -15.12
N THR A 50 -10.76 55.11 -14.32
CA THR A 50 -10.99 55.06 -12.86
C THR A 50 -10.17 56.10 -12.10
N ILE A 51 -8.95 56.38 -12.56
CA ILE A 51 -8.05 57.39 -11.99
C ILE A 51 -8.01 58.61 -12.91
N GLN A 52 -8.64 59.70 -12.48
CA GLN A 52 -8.74 60.92 -13.26
C GLN A 52 -8.46 62.16 -12.41
N PHE A 53 -7.88 63.20 -13.01
CA PHE A 53 -7.81 64.51 -12.39
C PHE A 53 -7.88 65.68 -13.39
N ILE A 54 -8.36 66.82 -12.89
CA ILE A 54 -8.40 68.11 -13.57
C ILE A 54 -7.75 69.16 -12.66
N GLU A 55 -6.73 69.83 -13.16
CA GLU A 55 -6.06 70.93 -12.47
C GLU A 55 -6.48 72.28 -13.05
N PHE A 56 -6.76 73.23 -12.18
CA PHE A 56 -7.07 74.61 -12.53
C PHE A 56 -6.01 75.57 -11.99
N PHE A 57 -5.73 76.62 -12.74
CA PHE A 57 -4.83 77.71 -12.40
C PHE A 57 -5.54 79.06 -12.56
N ASN A 58 -5.21 80.01 -11.69
CA ASN A 58 -5.74 81.36 -11.75
C ASN A 58 -4.67 82.39 -11.39
N ASP A 59 -4.74 83.58 -12.00
CA ASP A 59 -3.79 84.68 -11.81
C ASP A 59 -4.35 85.86 -11.01
N SER A 60 -5.59 85.76 -10.52
CA SER A 60 -6.35 86.83 -9.84
C SER A 60 -6.72 86.48 -8.39
N ASP A 61 -6.68 87.44 -7.46
CA ASP A 61 -7.15 87.21 -6.09
C ASP A 61 -8.69 87.25 -6.02
N ASP A 62 -9.27 86.80 -4.90
CA ASP A 62 -10.71 86.78 -4.59
C ASP A 62 -11.57 85.78 -5.41
N GLU A 63 -10.98 84.66 -5.85
CA GLU A 63 -11.64 83.60 -6.64
C GLU A 63 -12.04 82.35 -5.82
N GLN A 64 -12.21 82.49 -4.51
CA GLN A 64 -12.37 81.36 -3.60
C GLN A 64 -13.78 80.74 -3.56
N PHE A 65 -14.80 81.45 -4.07
CA PHE A 65 -16.22 81.13 -3.85
C PHE A 65 -16.78 80.01 -4.74
N LEU A 66 -16.16 78.83 -4.73
CA LEU A 66 -16.56 77.69 -5.56
C LEU A 66 -17.77 76.90 -5.03
N GLY A 67 -18.17 77.04 -3.76
CA GLY A 67 -19.21 76.19 -3.14
C GLY A 67 -20.63 76.33 -3.70
N VAL A 68 -20.83 77.21 -4.69
CA VAL A 68 -22.09 77.40 -5.44
C VAL A 68 -21.95 77.06 -6.93
N GLU A 69 -20.78 76.61 -7.35
CA GLU A 69 -20.43 76.27 -8.73
C GLU A 69 -20.36 74.74 -8.93
N ASN A 70 -20.38 74.32 -10.19
CA ASN A 70 -20.24 72.93 -10.58
C ASN A 70 -19.39 72.77 -11.85
N LEU A 71 -18.89 71.57 -12.06
CA LEU A 71 -18.35 71.09 -13.34
C LEU A 71 -19.41 70.21 -14.01
N GLU A 72 -19.63 70.43 -15.31
CA GLU A 72 -20.46 69.60 -16.17
C GLU A 72 -19.59 69.02 -17.30
N ASN A 73 -19.69 67.71 -17.57
CA ASN A 73 -19.01 67.10 -18.72
C ASN A 73 -19.88 67.10 -19.98
N GLY A 74 -19.34 66.63 -21.11
CA GLY A 74 -20.05 66.59 -22.40
C GLY A 74 -21.24 65.63 -22.42
N ALA A 75 -21.33 64.71 -21.46
CA ALA A 75 -22.44 63.79 -21.24
C ALA A 75 -23.53 64.36 -20.31
N GLY A 76 -23.31 65.52 -19.68
CA GLY A 76 -24.25 66.16 -18.75
C GLY A 76 -24.16 65.66 -17.30
N GLN A 77 -23.09 64.95 -16.93
CA GLN A 77 -22.80 64.60 -15.53
C GLN A 77 -22.28 65.84 -14.79
N LEU A 78 -22.70 66.00 -13.53
CA LEU A 78 -22.41 67.19 -12.71
C LEU A 78 -21.58 66.82 -11.48
N VAL A 79 -20.55 67.63 -11.20
CA VAL A 79 -19.77 67.61 -9.95
C VAL A 79 -19.98 68.94 -9.24
N PHE A 80 -20.59 68.90 -8.05
CA PHE A 80 -20.82 70.09 -7.24
C PHE A 80 -19.67 70.29 -6.26
N PHE A 81 -19.09 71.48 -6.25
CA PHE A 81 -18.12 71.84 -5.22
C PHE A 81 -18.85 72.09 -3.90
N GLN A 82 -18.52 71.34 -2.86
CA GLN A 82 -19.29 71.31 -1.61
C GLN A 82 -18.96 72.49 -0.67
N PHE A 83 -17.82 73.15 -0.86
CA PHE A 83 -17.32 74.24 -0.03
C PHE A 83 -16.48 75.22 -0.85
N ASP A 84 -16.26 76.42 -0.31
CA ASP A 84 -15.36 77.43 -0.88
C ASP A 84 -13.90 77.08 -0.57
N LEU A 85 -12.96 77.52 -1.43
CA LEU A 85 -11.52 77.39 -1.17
C LEU A 85 -11.13 78.17 0.11
N PRO A 86 -10.14 77.69 0.89
CA PRO A 86 -9.89 78.17 2.26
C PRO A 86 -9.27 79.58 2.36
N SER A 87 -8.91 80.23 1.25
CA SER A 87 -8.25 81.54 1.23
C SER A 87 -8.70 82.40 0.06
N SER A 88 -8.89 83.70 0.28
CA SER A 88 -9.16 84.68 -0.77
C SER A 88 -7.92 85.13 -1.55
N LEU A 89 -6.72 84.69 -1.16
CA LEU A 89 -5.47 84.93 -1.90
C LEU A 89 -5.27 83.86 -2.98
N THR A 90 -6.05 83.94 -4.04
CA THR A 90 -6.11 82.94 -5.13
C THR A 90 -5.24 83.30 -6.33
N ALA A 91 -4.50 84.42 -6.31
CA ALA A 91 -3.64 84.78 -7.42
C ALA A 91 -2.39 83.88 -7.49
N ASN A 92 -2.15 83.28 -8.65
CA ASN A 92 -1.06 82.34 -8.93
C ASN A 92 -1.13 81.05 -8.11
N THR A 93 -2.33 80.65 -7.69
CA THR A 93 -2.60 79.36 -7.05
C THR A 93 -3.20 78.38 -8.04
N ARG A 94 -3.17 77.11 -7.68
CA ARG A 94 -3.84 76.03 -8.41
C ARG A 94 -4.90 75.40 -7.50
N PHE A 95 -5.86 74.67 -8.05
CA PHE A 95 -6.62 73.70 -7.29
C PHE A 95 -6.85 72.45 -8.13
N LEU A 96 -7.07 71.34 -7.46
CA LEU A 96 -7.09 70.02 -8.05
C LEU A 96 -8.42 69.33 -7.80
N VAL A 97 -9.02 68.79 -8.84
CA VAL A 97 -10.19 67.91 -8.76
C VAL A 97 -9.76 66.52 -9.18
N GLY A 98 -9.96 65.50 -8.35
CA GLY A 98 -9.51 64.13 -8.61
C GLY A 98 -10.57 63.10 -8.29
N THR A 99 -10.48 61.92 -8.86
CA THR A 99 -11.32 60.75 -8.47
C THR A 99 -10.94 60.22 -7.09
N ALA A 100 -11.84 59.46 -6.46
CA ALA A 100 -11.50 58.76 -5.21
C ALA A 100 -10.27 57.84 -5.37
N ALA A 101 -10.18 57.09 -6.48
CA ALA A 101 -9.03 56.25 -6.80
C ALA A 101 -7.73 57.06 -6.98
N TYR A 102 -7.82 58.29 -7.50
CA TYR A 102 -6.67 59.21 -7.57
C TYR A 102 -6.22 59.65 -6.17
N ALA A 103 -7.16 59.94 -5.27
CA ALA A 103 -6.85 60.36 -3.90
C ALA A 103 -6.18 59.23 -3.09
N ALA A 104 -6.47 57.97 -3.40
CA ALA A 104 -5.86 56.81 -2.77
C ALA A 104 -4.43 56.49 -3.27
N LEU A 105 -3.94 57.15 -4.33
CA LEU A 105 -2.61 56.86 -4.88
C LEU A 105 -1.48 57.29 -3.93
N PRO A 106 -0.56 56.37 -3.55
CA PRO A 106 0.58 56.70 -2.71
C PRO A 106 1.45 57.80 -3.31
N GLY A 107 1.62 58.91 -2.58
CA GLY A 107 2.44 60.05 -2.99
C GLY A 107 1.80 61.02 -4.00
N ALA A 108 0.55 60.80 -4.39
CA ALA A 108 -0.22 61.77 -5.17
C ALA A 108 -0.60 62.99 -4.30
N PRO A 109 -0.57 64.22 -4.84
CA PRO A 109 -1.12 65.38 -4.14
C PRO A 109 -2.62 65.19 -3.87
N ALA A 110 -3.03 65.28 -2.60
CA ALA A 110 -4.44 65.15 -2.23
C ALA A 110 -5.30 66.20 -2.99
N PRO A 111 -6.37 65.78 -3.69
CA PRO A 111 -7.22 66.69 -4.44
C PRO A 111 -8.03 67.60 -3.52
N ASP A 112 -8.34 68.80 -3.99
CA ASP A 112 -9.19 69.77 -3.26
C ASP A 112 -10.69 69.42 -3.37
N TYR A 113 -11.08 68.72 -4.43
CA TYR A 113 -12.45 68.21 -4.63
C TYR A 113 -12.44 66.81 -5.25
N ILE A 114 -13.42 65.98 -4.88
CA ILE A 114 -13.61 64.64 -5.44
C ILE A 114 -14.63 64.65 -6.57
N MET A 115 -14.32 63.97 -7.67
CA MET A 115 -15.26 63.68 -8.78
C MET A 115 -15.46 62.16 -8.93
N PRO A 116 -16.58 61.69 -9.52
CA PRO A 116 -16.80 60.27 -9.74
C PRO A 116 -15.81 59.70 -10.77
N SER A 117 -15.55 58.40 -10.69
CA SER A 117 -14.82 57.67 -11.72
C SER A 117 -15.50 57.80 -13.08
N ASN A 118 -14.73 57.76 -14.17
CA ASN A 118 -15.25 57.92 -15.54
C ASN A 118 -15.97 59.26 -15.80
N PHE A 119 -15.67 60.30 -15.02
CA PHE A 119 -16.26 61.63 -15.24
C PHE A 119 -15.80 62.27 -16.55
N MET A 120 -14.57 62.00 -17.01
CA MET A 120 -14.09 62.48 -18.31
C MET A 120 -14.04 61.36 -19.34
N GLN A 121 -14.47 61.65 -20.57
CA GLN A 121 -14.37 60.69 -21.67
C GLN A 121 -12.95 60.61 -22.27
N LEU A 122 -12.42 59.39 -22.39
CA LEU A 122 -11.06 59.12 -22.89
C LEU A 122 -10.84 59.58 -24.34
N SER A 123 -11.88 59.50 -25.18
CA SER A 123 -11.84 59.92 -26.59
C SER A 123 -11.83 61.45 -26.78
N GLY A 124 -11.94 62.21 -25.68
CA GLY A 124 -12.02 63.66 -25.64
C GLY A 124 -13.38 64.11 -25.11
N ASP A 125 -13.38 65.19 -24.33
CA ASP A 125 -14.57 65.68 -23.63
C ASP A 125 -14.66 67.22 -23.65
N LEU A 126 -15.84 67.73 -23.28
CA LEU A 126 -16.12 69.14 -23.03
C LEU A 126 -16.48 69.33 -21.56
N ILE A 127 -15.59 69.98 -20.80
CA ILE A 127 -15.82 70.32 -19.39
C ILE A 127 -16.25 71.78 -19.28
N ILE A 128 -17.37 72.03 -18.62
CA ILE A 128 -17.98 73.35 -18.43
C ILE A 128 -18.03 73.65 -16.93
N MET A 129 -17.44 74.77 -16.51
CA MET A 129 -17.66 75.29 -15.16
C MET A 129 -18.81 76.31 -15.17
N SER A 130 -19.79 76.18 -14.29
CA SER A 130 -21.07 76.91 -14.34
C SER A 130 -20.97 78.46 -14.36
N ALA A 131 -19.86 79.03 -13.88
CA ALA A 131 -19.51 80.45 -14.03
C ALA A 131 -18.06 80.66 -14.51
N GLY A 132 -17.52 79.75 -15.32
CA GLY A 132 -16.12 79.75 -15.78
C GLY A 132 -15.93 79.45 -17.27
N PRO A 133 -14.71 79.05 -17.69
CA PRO A 133 -14.42 78.70 -19.07
C PRO A 133 -15.03 77.34 -19.45
N GLU A 134 -15.35 77.20 -20.74
CA GLU A 134 -15.62 75.92 -21.39
C GLU A 134 -14.30 75.36 -21.94
N ILE A 135 -14.02 74.09 -21.66
CA ILE A 135 -12.75 73.45 -21.93
C ILE A 135 -13.00 72.23 -22.80
N ALA A 136 -12.43 72.20 -23.99
CA ALA A 136 -12.45 71.03 -24.85
C ALA A 136 -11.02 70.49 -25.00
N PHE A 137 -10.84 69.22 -24.69
CA PHE A 137 -9.59 68.49 -24.96
C PHE A 137 -9.87 67.31 -25.90
N GLY A 138 -8.84 66.92 -26.66
CA GLY A 138 -8.89 65.72 -27.49
C GLY A 138 -8.67 64.46 -26.66
N ALA A 139 -8.46 63.32 -27.33
CA ALA A 139 -8.20 62.06 -26.65
C ALA A 139 -7.07 62.19 -25.61
N LEU A 140 -7.35 61.76 -24.38
CA LEU A 140 -6.41 61.83 -23.26
C LEU A 140 -5.33 60.73 -23.41
N PRO A 141 -4.06 60.99 -23.04
CA PRO A 141 -3.04 59.96 -23.01
C PRO A 141 -3.41 58.91 -21.97
N THR A 142 -3.47 57.64 -22.38
CA THR A 142 -3.80 56.49 -21.53
C THR A 142 -2.55 55.69 -21.15
N ASN A 143 -1.36 56.31 -21.17
CA ASN A 143 -0.10 55.63 -20.84
C ASN A 143 0.31 55.76 -19.36
N GLY A 144 -0.63 56.22 -18.52
CA GLY A 144 -0.50 56.26 -17.07
C GLY A 144 0.50 57.27 -16.53
N THR A 145 1.19 58.01 -17.40
CA THR A 145 2.26 58.96 -17.02
C THR A 145 2.11 60.34 -17.65
N LEU A 146 1.44 60.46 -18.79
CA LEU A 146 1.26 61.74 -19.48
C LEU A 146 -0.13 62.34 -19.25
N SER A 147 -0.19 63.66 -19.11
CA SER A 147 -1.41 64.47 -19.06
C SER A 147 -1.44 65.48 -20.21
N ILE A 148 -2.61 66.05 -20.50
CA ILE A 148 -2.73 67.15 -21.48
C ILE A 148 -2.69 68.48 -20.75
N ASN A 149 -1.78 69.34 -21.18
CA ASN A 149 -1.71 70.72 -20.71
C ASN A 149 -2.65 71.65 -21.49
N GLN A 150 -2.84 72.88 -21.01
CA GLN A 150 -3.69 73.90 -21.64
C GLN A 150 -3.48 74.10 -23.16
N ASP A 151 -2.27 73.91 -23.66
CA ASP A 151 -1.93 74.03 -25.08
C ASP A 151 -2.36 72.81 -25.94
N GLY A 152 -2.99 71.80 -25.34
CA GLY A 152 -3.38 70.54 -25.99
C GLY A 152 -2.19 69.59 -26.24
N ILE A 153 -1.06 69.83 -25.56
CA ILE A 153 0.18 69.06 -25.71
C ILE A 153 0.31 68.10 -24.53
N ALA A 154 0.53 66.82 -24.83
CA ALA A 154 0.84 65.81 -23.84
C ALA A 154 2.21 66.07 -23.20
N GLY A 155 2.26 66.06 -21.86
CA GLY A 155 3.47 66.21 -21.06
C GLY A 155 3.42 65.31 -19.84
N LEU A 156 4.54 65.15 -19.13
CA LEU A 156 4.55 64.41 -17.87
C LEU A 156 3.59 65.07 -16.89
N ASN A 157 2.77 64.28 -16.21
CA ASN A 157 1.79 64.85 -15.31
C ASN A 157 2.45 65.52 -14.10
N SER A 158 1.87 66.64 -13.65
CA SER A 158 2.41 67.51 -12.60
C SER A 158 1.33 68.12 -11.70
N PRO A 159 0.33 67.36 -11.23
CA PRO A 159 -0.79 67.89 -10.46
C PRO A 159 -0.33 68.67 -9.22
N THR A 160 -1.05 69.75 -8.92
CA THR A 160 -0.80 70.63 -7.78
C THR A 160 -2.11 71.06 -7.13
N ASN A 161 -2.27 70.80 -5.83
CA ASN A 161 -3.45 71.22 -5.08
C ASN A 161 -3.37 72.67 -4.56
N PHE A 162 -4.43 73.16 -3.93
CA PHE A 162 -4.52 74.54 -3.42
C PHE A 162 -3.53 74.86 -2.30
N SER A 163 -3.08 73.85 -1.56
CA SER A 163 -2.01 74.00 -0.56
C SER A 163 -0.62 74.14 -1.20
N GLY A 164 -0.51 74.02 -2.52
CA GLY A 164 0.74 74.14 -3.28
C GLY A 164 1.59 72.87 -3.26
N VAL A 165 1.02 71.73 -2.84
CA VAL A 165 1.67 70.42 -2.93
C VAL A 165 1.59 69.96 -4.37
N SER A 166 2.75 69.69 -4.98
CA SER A 166 2.87 69.25 -6.38
C SER A 166 3.68 67.95 -6.46
N GLY A 167 3.29 67.06 -7.37
CA GLY A 167 3.93 65.76 -7.60
C GLY A 167 3.66 65.25 -9.00
N SER A 168 4.17 64.07 -9.33
CA SER A 168 3.82 63.32 -10.55
C SER A 168 3.34 61.94 -10.14
N ILE A 169 2.21 61.50 -10.70
CA ILE A 169 1.69 60.15 -10.52
C ILE A 169 2.19 59.22 -11.64
N THR A 170 2.41 57.96 -11.31
CA THR A 170 2.62 56.90 -12.31
C THR A 170 1.55 55.86 -12.05
N VAL A 171 0.61 55.75 -12.99
CA VAL A 171 -0.34 54.64 -13.00
C VAL A 171 0.28 53.58 -13.88
N THR A 172 0.62 52.42 -13.31
CA THR A 172 0.95 51.23 -14.10
C THR A 172 -0.34 50.76 -14.75
N ASN A 173 -0.65 51.32 -15.92
CA ASN A 173 -1.77 50.85 -16.71
C ASN A 173 -1.39 49.46 -17.24
N ASN A 174 -1.95 48.41 -16.63
CA ASN A 174 -2.06 47.09 -17.24
C ASN A 174 -3.12 47.15 -18.36
N ALA A 175 -2.96 48.07 -19.31
CA ALA A 175 -3.60 47.91 -20.61
C ALA A 175 -2.73 46.90 -21.36
N PRO A 176 -3.24 45.70 -21.70
CA PRO A 176 -2.49 44.72 -22.46
C PRO A 176 -2.00 45.38 -23.77
N ASP A 177 -0.69 45.33 -24.03
CA ASP A 177 -0.02 45.72 -25.29
C ASP A 177 0.95 44.57 -25.59
N CYS A 178 0.37 43.44 -25.94
CA CYS A 178 1.05 42.16 -26.00
C CYS A 178 2.12 42.09 -27.09
N ASN A 179 1.91 42.82 -28.20
CA ASN A 179 2.89 42.91 -29.29
C ASN A 179 3.95 44.02 -29.06
N ALA A 180 3.86 44.73 -27.93
CA ALA A 180 4.76 45.78 -27.47
C ALA A 180 5.01 46.88 -28.51
N ASN A 181 4.03 47.13 -29.39
CA ASN A 181 4.18 48.09 -30.47
C ASN A 181 3.87 49.54 -29.99
N GLY A 182 3.39 49.69 -28.74
CA GLY A 182 3.05 50.96 -28.11
C GLY A 182 1.60 51.41 -28.36
N ILE A 183 0.76 50.53 -28.90
CA ILE A 183 -0.69 50.68 -29.08
C ILE A 183 -1.34 49.57 -28.26
N PRO A 184 -2.26 49.88 -27.33
CA PRO A 184 -2.96 48.86 -26.57
C PRO A 184 -3.77 47.90 -27.46
N ASP A 185 -3.92 46.66 -26.99
CA ASP A 185 -4.50 45.51 -27.70
C ASP A 185 -5.91 45.79 -28.23
N ASP A 186 -6.77 46.36 -27.38
CA ASP A 186 -8.13 46.80 -27.73
C ASP A 186 -8.17 47.80 -28.91
N THR A 187 -7.12 48.61 -28.99
CA THR A 187 -6.96 49.69 -29.95
C THR A 187 -6.37 49.16 -31.26
N ASP A 188 -5.56 48.10 -31.21
CA ASP A 188 -5.06 47.40 -32.41
C ASP A 188 -6.19 46.64 -33.13
N ILE A 189 -7.08 45.99 -32.37
CA ILE A 189 -8.28 45.30 -32.89
C ILE A 189 -9.28 46.32 -33.46
N ALA A 190 -9.61 47.36 -32.70
CA ALA A 190 -10.60 48.37 -33.13
C ALA A 190 -10.16 49.15 -34.38
N ASN A 191 -8.85 49.34 -34.59
CA ASN A 191 -8.31 49.99 -35.79
C ASN A 191 -8.09 49.03 -36.97
N GLY A 192 -8.23 47.73 -36.76
CA GLY A 192 -7.95 46.69 -37.76
C GLY A 192 -6.48 46.62 -38.15
N THR A 193 -5.58 47.00 -37.23
CA THR A 193 -4.13 46.84 -37.39
C THR A 193 -3.64 45.46 -36.98
N SER A 194 -4.39 44.77 -36.11
CA SER A 194 -4.29 43.33 -35.83
C SER A 194 -5.69 42.68 -35.83
N THR A 195 -5.74 41.36 -36.01
CA THR A 195 -6.97 40.54 -36.00
C THR A 195 -7.17 39.89 -34.63
N ASP A 196 -8.42 39.72 -34.24
CA ASP A 196 -8.88 38.99 -33.04
C ASP A 196 -10.11 38.20 -33.52
N CYS A 197 -9.88 36.96 -33.95
CA CYS A 197 -10.91 36.13 -34.56
C CYS A 197 -11.68 35.30 -33.53
N ASN A 198 -11.06 34.96 -32.39
CA ASN A 198 -11.71 34.24 -31.28
C ASN A 198 -12.50 35.19 -30.33
N SER A 199 -12.42 36.50 -30.55
CA SER A 199 -13.17 37.55 -29.83
C SER A 199 -12.87 37.63 -28.33
N ASP A 200 -11.68 37.20 -27.91
CA ASP A 200 -11.27 37.20 -26.50
C ASP A 200 -10.73 38.56 -26.03
N GLY A 201 -10.59 39.53 -26.94
CA GLY A 201 -10.13 40.88 -26.65
C GLY A 201 -8.62 41.07 -26.69
N VAL A 202 -7.86 40.05 -27.10
CA VAL A 202 -6.40 40.08 -27.32
C VAL A 202 -6.12 39.83 -28.82
N PRO A 203 -5.24 40.62 -29.49
CA PRO A 203 -4.88 40.35 -30.88
C PRO A 203 -4.28 38.94 -31.07
N ASP A 204 -4.73 38.20 -32.09
CA ASP A 204 -4.24 36.84 -32.40
C ASP A 204 -2.71 36.80 -32.62
N ASP A 205 -2.12 37.90 -33.11
CA ASP A 205 -0.66 38.05 -33.30
C ASP A 205 0.15 38.00 -31.97
N CYS A 206 -0.55 38.06 -30.84
CA CYS A 206 0.01 38.05 -29.49
C CYS A 206 -0.22 36.76 -28.72
N SER A 207 -1.09 35.89 -29.23
CA SER A 207 -1.34 34.57 -28.67
C SER A 207 -0.08 33.72 -28.88
N ALA A 208 0.55 33.28 -27.78
CA ALA A 208 1.71 32.38 -27.87
C ALA A 208 1.36 31.01 -28.46
N ALA A 209 0.07 30.65 -28.45
CA ALA A 209 -0.50 29.55 -29.22
C ALA A 209 -0.88 30.08 -30.60
N LEU A 210 0.03 29.99 -31.57
CA LEU A 210 -0.38 29.97 -32.97
C LEU A 210 -1.07 28.61 -33.20
N ASN A 211 -2.37 28.52 -32.91
CA ASN A 211 -3.22 27.55 -33.58
C ASN A 211 -3.31 28.04 -35.03
N ASP A 212 -2.26 27.72 -35.80
CA ASP A 212 -2.12 27.86 -37.25
C ASP A 212 -1.66 26.49 -37.75
N CYS A 213 -2.56 25.52 -37.65
CA CYS A 213 -2.30 24.11 -37.87
C CYS A 213 -1.80 23.81 -39.30
N ASN A 214 -2.08 24.69 -40.26
CA ASN A 214 -1.58 24.58 -41.64
C ASN A 214 -0.37 25.49 -41.94
N ASN A 215 0.14 26.21 -40.93
CA ASN A 215 1.27 27.13 -40.97
C ASN A 215 1.21 28.18 -42.10
N ASN A 216 0.01 28.64 -42.46
CA ASN A 216 -0.17 29.61 -43.53
C ASN A 216 -0.02 31.08 -43.05
N GLY A 217 0.12 31.28 -41.74
CA GLY A 217 0.28 32.57 -41.08
C GLY A 217 -1.04 33.29 -40.78
N ILE A 218 -2.16 32.56 -40.75
CA ILE A 218 -3.49 33.02 -40.35
C ILE A 218 -3.91 32.13 -39.18
N HIS A 219 -4.46 32.73 -38.12
CA HIS A 219 -4.95 31.97 -36.97
C HIS A 219 -6.17 31.13 -37.36
N ASP A 220 -6.28 29.92 -36.83
CA ASP A 220 -7.31 28.94 -37.21
C ASP A 220 -8.72 29.50 -36.98
N ALA A 221 -8.96 30.24 -35.89
CA ALA A 221 -10.22 30.96 -35.66
C ALA A 221 -10.66 31.91 -36.80
N CYS A 222 -9.76 32.30 -37.71
CA CYS A 222 -10.06 33.11 -38.89
C CYS A 222 -10.33 32.29 -40.17
N GLU A 223 -10.28 30.97 -40.10
CA GLU A 223 -10.50 30.03 -41.20
C GLU A 223 -11.83 29.27 -41.02
N PRO A 224 -12.48 28.84 -42.12
CA PRO A 224 -13.77 28.17 -42.01
C PRO A 224 -13.59 26.80 -41.35
N ASP A 225 -14.44 26.53 -40.38
CA ASP A 225 -14.76 25.22 -39.81
C ASP A 225 -16.13 24.79 -40.39
N GLY A 226 -16.19 23.56 -40.91
CA GLY A 226 -17.24 23.08 -41.80
C GLY A 226 -18.47 22.53 -41.08
N ASP A 227 -18.24 21.99 -39.90
CA ASP A 227 -19.19 21.25 -39.08
C ASP A 227 -19.31 21.81 -37.66
N GLY A 228 -18.34 22.61 -37.21
CA GLY A 228 -18.42 23.43 -36.00
C GLY A 228 -17.84 22.77 -34.76
N ASP A 229 -16.92 21.80 -34.90
CA ASP A 229 -16.24 21.13 -33.79
C ASP A 229 -15.10 21.95 -33.16
N GLY A 230 -14.71 23.06 -33.79
CA GLY A 230 -13.61 23.91 -33.35
C GLY A 230 -12.27 23.64 -34.08
N VAL A 231 -12.20 22.68 -34.99
CA VAL A 231 -11.08 22.39 -35.88
C VAL A 231 -11.39 22.90 -37.29
N ILE A 232 -10.46 23.62 -37.91
CA ILE A 232 -10.74 24.22 -39.23
C ILE A 232 -10.66 23.18 -40.35
N ASN A 233 -11.52 23.28 -41.37
CA ASN A 233 -11.65 22.34 -42.50
C ASN A 233 -10.34 21.83 -43.16
N VAL A 234 -9.25 22.59 -43.04
CA VAL A 234 -7.95 22.31 -43.67
C VAL A 234 -7.00 21.52 -42.76
N CYS A 235 -7.33 21.46 -41.47
CA CYS A 235 -6.62 20.72 -40.42
C CYS A 235 -7.52 19.69 -39.73
N ASP A 236 -8.81 19.79 -39.98
CA ASP A 236 -9.83 18.83 -39.64
C ASP A 236 -9.78 17.65 -40.63
N PRO A 237 -9.50 16.44 -40.14
CA PRO A 237 -9.58 15.21 -40.93
C PRO A 237 -10.98 14.93 -41.47
N CYS A 238 -12.01 15.40 -40.75
CA CYS A 238 -13.43 15.13 -40.95
C CYS A 238 -14.25 16.41 -41.14
N PRO A 239 -13.94 17.24 -42.17
CA PRO A 239 -14.35 18.64 -42.35
C PRO A 239 -15.85 18.92 -42.57
N VAL A 240 -16.72 17.97 -42.30
CA VAL A 240 -18.16 18.04 -42.55
C VAL A 240 -19.02 17.37 -41.47
N ASP A 241 -18.44 16.73 -40.44
CA ASP A 241 -19.20 16.06 -39.37
C ASP A 241 -18.43 15.92 -38.05
N VAL A 242 -18.91 16.60 -37.00
CA VAL A 242 -18.28 16.73 -35.66
C VAL A 242 -18.26 15.44 -34.81
N ASN A 243 -18.90 14.37 -35.27
CA ASN A 243 -18.96 13.08 -34.56
C ASN A 243 -18.62 11.90 -35.49
N ASP A 244 -17.97 12.15 -36.63
CA ASP A 244 -17.53 11.12 -37.58
C ASP A 244 -16.06 10.77 -37.35
N ASP A 245 -15.54 10.86 -36.12
CA ASP A 245 -14.22 10.38 -35.62
C ASP A 245 -14.42 10.01 -34.14
N SER A 246 -15.06 8.85 -33.93
CA SER A 246 -15.60 8.41 -32.65
C SER A 246 -14.52 8.10 -31.60
N ASP A 247 -13.26 7.91 -32.01
CA ASP A 247 -12.13 7.59 -31.13
C ASP A 247 -11.02 8.65 -31.07
N GLY A 248 -11.09 9.67 -31.92
CA GLY A 248 -10.22 10.85 -31.88
C GLY A 248 -8.81 10.61 -32.40
N ASP A 249 -8.59 9.61 -33.27
CA ASP A 249 -7.29 9.30 -33.82
C ASP A 249 -6.89 10.13 -35.06
N GLY A 250 -7.85 10.86 -35.63
CA GLY A 250 -7.67 11.71 -36.79
C GLY A 250 -7.97 11.03 -38.14
N VAL A 251 -8.70 9.91 -38.15
CA VAL A 251 -9.37 9.29 -39.30
C VAL A 251 -10.88 9.35 -39.07
N CYS A 252 -11.65 9.69 -40.10
CA CYS A 252 -13.10 9.74 -39.94
C CYS A 252 -13.71 8.34 -39.90
N ASP A 253 -14.70 8.04 -39.05
CA ASP A 253 -15.52 6.82 -38.99
C ASP A 253 -15.94 6.33 -40.39
N SER A 254 -16.25 7.26 -41.29
CA SER A 254 -16.64 6.93 -42.68
C SER A 254 -15.48 6.42 -43.56
N GLN A 255 -14.24 6.56 -43.11
CA GLN A 255 -12.96 6.13 -43.70
C GLN A 255 -12.15 5.20 -42.78
N ASP A 256 -12.58 5.06 -41.55
CA ASP A 256 -12.02 4.25 -40.48
C ASP A 256 -12.13 2.77 -40.84
N VAL A 257 -11.07 2.02 -40.55
CA VAL A 257 -11.09 0.56 -40.67
C VAL A 257 -11.89 0.00 -39.49
N CYS A 258 -11.85 0.68 -38.33
CA CYS A 258 -12.17 0.16 -37.01
C CYS A 258 -12.93 1.17 -36.14
N SER A 259 -14.20 1.35 -36.48
CA SER A 259 -15.14 2.30 -35.88
C SER A 259 -15.04 2.37 -34.34
N GLY A 260 -14.40 3.42 -33.81
CA GLY A 260 -14.29 3.65 -32.37
C GLY A 260 -12.98 3.21 -31.73
N GLY A 261 -11.94 2.89 -32.50
CA GLY A 261 -10.57 2.86 -32.00
C GLY A 261 -9.49 3.21 -33.03
N ASN A 262 -8.30 3.51 -32.51
CA ASN A 262 -7.21 4.15 -33.25
C ASN A 262 -6.62 3.28 -34.39
N ASP A 263 -6.86 3.65 -35.64
CA ASP A 263 -6.39 3.05 -36.90
C ASP A 263 -4.86 3.03 -37.06
N PHE A 264 -4.12 3.82 -36.27
CA PHE A 264 -2.66 3.91 -36.35
C PHE A 264 -1.92 3.00 -35.37
N ILE A 265 -2.64 2.38 -34.44
CA ILE A 265 -2.11 1.39 -33.53
C ILE A 265 -2.39 0.03 -34.17
N ASP A 266 -1.33 -0.54 -34.71
CA ASP A 266 -1.28 -1.84 -35.39
C ASP A 266 0.04 -2.46 -34.88
N SER A 267 -0.06 -3.15 -33.75
CA SER A 267 1.08 -3.56 -32.93
C SER A 267 1.83 -4.73 -33.56
N ASP A 268 1.18 -5.56 -34.37
CA ASP A 268 1.79 -6.66 -35.11
C ASP A 268 2.07 -6.38 -36.60
N LEU A 269 1.50 -5.30 -37.15
CA LEU A 269 1.69 -4.79 -38.52
C LEU A 269 1.03 -5.64 -39.62
N ASP A 270 -0.08 -6.31 -39.32
CA ASP A 270 -0.85 -7.10 -40.28
C ASP A 270 -1.78 -6.24 -41.18
N GLY A 271 -2.09 -5.02 -40.72
CA GLY A 271 -2.95 -4.06 -41.38
C GLY A 271 -4.39 -3.99 -40.89
N ILE A 272 -4.72 -4.67 -39.78
CA ILE A 272 -5.91 -4.53 -38.95
C ILE A 272 -5.50 -3.79 -37.67
N PRO A 273 -6.10 -2.63 -37.35
CA PRO A 273 -5.79 -1.89 -36.13
C PRO A 273 -6.18 -2.62 -34.83
N ASP A 274 -5.37 -2.51 -33.78
CA ASP A 274 -5.49 -3.28 -32.53
C ASP A 274 -6.89 -3.27 -31.89
N PHE A 275 -7.66 -2.19 -32.04
CA PHE A 275 -8.95 -2.06 -31.37
C PHE A 275 -10.06 -2.95 -31.97
N CYS A 276 -9.97 -3.25 -33.26
CA CYS A 276 -10.90 -4.11 -33.99
C CYS A 276 -10.26 -5.42 -34.43
N ASP A 277 -8.98 -5.57 -34.15
CA ASP A 277 -8.24 -6.80 -34.28
C ASP A 277 -8.62 -7.70 -33.11
N ALA A 278 -9.11 -8.90 -33.41
CA ALA A 278 -9.33 -9.91 -32.38
C ALA A 278 -7.98 -10.33 -31.76
N CYS A 279 -6.90 -10.11 -32.50
CA CYS A 279 -5.56 -10.62 -32.30
C CYS A 279 -4.49 -9.54 -32.42
N PRO A 280 -4.60 -8.46 -31.63
CA PRO A 280 -3.87 -7.20 -31.81
C PRO A 280 -2.35 -7.27 -31.64
N ASN A 281 -1.78 -8.44 -31.40
CA ASN A 281 -0.33 -8.64 -31.28
C ASN A 281 0.18 -9.80 -32.15
N ASP A 282 -0.65 -10.31 -33.06
CA ASP A 282 -0.36 -11.44 -33.91
C ASP A 282 -0.56 -11.16 -35.42
N LEU A 283 0.56 -11.13 -36.13
CA LEU A 283 0.62 -10.86 -37.58
C LEU A 283 -0.18 -11.84 -38.46
N LEU A 284 -0.58 -13.00 -37.92
CA LEU A 284 -1.35 -14.01 -38.66
C LEU A 284 -2.85 -14.00 -38.34
N ASP A 285 -3.29 -13.20 -37.35
CA ASP A 285 -4.68 -13.07 -36.87
C ASP A 285 -5.30 -14.45 -36.56
N ASP A 286 -6.62 -14.59 -36.57
CA ASP A 286 -7.34 -15.87 -36.50
C ASP A 286 -7.53 -16.47 -37.92
N SER A 287 -6.60 -17.33 -38.35
CA SER A 287 -6.57 -17.89 -39.71
C SER A 287 -7.77 -18.78 -40.06
N ASP A 288 -8.49 -19.31 -39.07
CA ASP A 288 -9.60 -20.24 -39.30
C ASP A 288 -10.99 -19.78 -38.83
N GLY A 289 -11.05 -18.69 -38.07
CA GLY A 289 -12.25 -17.95 -37.72
C GLY A 289 -13.00 -18.51 -36.50
N ASP A 290 -12.30 -19.12 -35.55
CA ASP A 290 -12.89 -19.69 -34.34
C ASP A 290 -12.90 -18.77 -33.11
N GLY A 291 -12.26 -17.60 -33.20
CA GLY A 291 -12.21 -16.59 -32.16
C GLY A 291 -10.96 -16.63 -31.28
N ILE A 292 -9.95 -17.44 -31.60
CA ILE A 292 -8.62 -17.47 -30.96
C ILE A 292 -7.55 -17.09 -31.99
N CYS A 293 -6.55 -16.34 -31.57
CA CYS A 293 -5.48 -15.83 -32.44
C CYS A 293 -4.47 -16.92 -32.79
N ASP A 294 -3.94 -16.98 -34.02
CA ASP A 294 -3.02 -18.03 -34.48
C ASP A 294 -1.80 -18.30 -33.56
N SER A 295 -1.36 -17.31 -32.78
CA SER A 295 -0.26 -17.36 -31.81
C SER A 295 -0.67 -17.89 -30.43
N GLU A 296 -1.97 -17.90 -30.16
CA GLU A 296 -2.67 -18.37 -28.97
C GLU A 296 -3.52 -19.62 -29.27
N ASP A 297 -3.72 -19.91 -30.56
CA ASP A 297 -4.41 -21.04 -31.17
C ASP A 297 -3.58 -22.31 -30.90
N ILE A 298 -4.25 -23.29 -30.29
CA ILE A 298 -3.66 -24.57 -29.94
C ILE A 298 -3.47 -25.42 -31.22
N CYS A 299 -4.35 -25.25 -32.21
CA CYS A 299 -4.46 -26.04 -33.43
C CYS A 299 -4.33 -25.29 -34.77
N ALA A 300 -3.65 -24.15 -34.87
CA ALA A 300 -3.25 -23.42 -36.09
C ALA A 300 -3.98 -23.84 -37.40
N GLY A 301 -5.22 -23.38 -37.58
CA GLY A 301 -6.01 -23.60 -38.79
C GLY A 301 -7.18 -24.61 -38.69
N GLY A 302 -7.53 -25.05 -37.48
CA GLY A 302 -8.84 -25.63 -37.19
C GLY A 302 -9.35 -25.33 -35.77
N ASN A 303 -10.67 -25.42 -35.62
CA ASN A 303 -11.44 -24.92 -34.49
C ASN A 303 -11.07 -25.53 -33.12
N ASP A 304 -10.65 -24.67 -32.18
CA ASP A 304 -10.22 -24.98 -30.81
C ASP A 304 -11.37 -25.31 -29.84
N SER A 305 -12.63 -25.07 -30.24
CA SER A 305 -13.80 -25.33 -29.39
C SER A 305 -14.32 -26.77 -29.46
N ILE A 306 -13.71 -27.61 -30.30
CA ILE A 306 -14.08 -29.02 -30.46
C ILE A 306 -12.99 -29.87 -29.84
N ASP A 307 -13.25 -30.33 -28.63
CA ASP A 307 -12.42 -31.23 -27.85
C ASP A 307 -13.33 -32.40 -27.38
N SER A 308 -13.25 -33.52 -28.08
CA SER A 308 -14.18 -34.65 -27.95
C SER A 308 -13.89 -35.52 -26.73
N ASP A 309 -12.69 -35.47 -26.16
CA ASP A 309 -12.29 -36.27 -24.99
C ASP A 309 -11.96 -35.43 -23.75
N GLY A 310 -11.79 -34.12 -23.90
CA GLY A 310 -11.70 -33.14 -22.83
C GLY A 310 -10.28 -32.91 -22.29
N ASP A 311 -9.23 -33.23 -23.05
CA ASP A 311 -7.83 -33.03 -22.63
C ASP A 311 -7.24 -31.65 -22.92
N LEU A 312 -8.07 -30.75 -23.46
CA LEU A 312 -7.69 -29.39 -23.84
C LEU A 312 -6.80 -29.32 -25.09
N ILE A 313 -6.64 -30.42 -25.84
CA ILE A 313 -6.10 -30.44 -27.21
C ILE A 313 -7.27 -30.62 -28.19
N PRO A 314 -7.58 -29.61 -29.02
CA PRO A 314 -8.72 -29.71 -29.92
C PRO A 314 -8.55 -30.78 -31.01
N ASP A 315 -9.64 -31.47 -31.34
CA ASP A 315 -9.73 -32.64 -32.23
C ASP A 315 -9.00 -32.47 -33.59
N PHE A 316 -8.85 -31.23 -34.06
CA PHE A 316 -8.25 -30.94 -35.36
C PHE A 316 -6.72 -31.11 -35.36
N CYS A 317 -6.04 -30.76 -34.27
CA CYS A 317 -4.61 -30.99 -34.11
C CYS A 317 -4.28 -32.12 -33.14
N ASP A 318 -5.29 -32.68 -32.49
CA ASP A 318 -5.17 -33.88 -31.70
C ASP A 318 -4.92 -35.13 -32.58
N SER A 319 -3.84 -35.84 -32.27
CA SER A 319 -3.49 -37.14 -32.87
C SER A 319 -4.40 -38.27 -32.39
N CYS A 320 -5.06 -38.08 -31.26
CA CYS A 320 -5.83 -39.04 -30.49
C CYS A 320 -7.20 -38.48 -30.03
N PRO A 321 -8.10 -38.09 -30.96
CA PRO A 321 -9.30 -37.25 -30.72
C PRO A 321 -10.44 -37.84 -29.86
N LEU A 322 -10.20 -38.94 -29.17
CA LEU A 322 -11.17 -39.69 -28.36
C LEU A 322 -10.51 -40.24 -27.09
N ASP A 323 -9.28 -39.83 -26.79
CA ASP A 323 -8.46 -40.32 -25.71
C ASP A 323 -7.69 -39.19 -25.03
N ALA A 324 -8.25 -38.68 -23.93
CA ALA A 324 -7.71 -37.54 -23.19
C ALA A 324 -6.32 -37.74 -22.54
N ALA A 325 -5.78 -38.95 -22.60
CA ALA A 325 -4.41 -39.25 -22.16
C ALA A 325 -3.40 -39.17 -23.31
N ASP A 326 -3.91 -39.08 -24.54
CA ASP A 326 -3.21 -38.68 -25.74
C ASP A 326 -2.00 -39.59 -26.08
N ASP A 327 -1.16 -39.23 -27.05
CA ASP A 327 0.12 -39.92 -27.28
C ASP A 327 1.19 -39.39 -26.30
N ALA A 328 1.05 -39.75 -25.02
CA ALA A 328 1.83 -39.18 -23.92
C ALA A 328 3.35 -39.40 -24.03
N ASP A 329 3.83 -40.30 -24.89
CA ASP A 329 5.25 -40.50 -25.14
C ASP A 329 5.72 -40.19 -26.56
N GLY A 330 4.81 -40.02 -27.52
CA GLY A 330 5.09 -39.59 -28.87
C GLY A 330 5.50 -40.71 -29.85
N ASP A 331 5.16 -41.98 -29.59
CA ASP A 331 5.43 -43.10 -30.50
C ASP A 331 4.45 -43.24 -31.69
N GLY A 332 3.34 -42.50 -31.63
CA GLY A 332 2.28 -42.48 -32.61
C GLY A 332 1.10 -43.40 -32.29
N LEU A 333 0.98 -43.90 -31.07
CA LEU A 333 -0.16 -44.66 -30.53
C LEU A 333 -0.81 -43.87 -29.38
N CYS A 334 -2.14 -43.83 -29.36
CA CYS A 334 -2.88 -43.17 -28.27
C CYS A 334 -2.82 -44.02 -27.00
N ALA A 335 -2.70 -43.40 -25.82
CA ALA A 335 -2.54 -44.06 -24.53
C ALA A 335 -3.54 -45.18 -24.23
N ASN A 336 -4.78 -45.10 -24.73
CA ASN A 336 -5.83 -46.11 -24.55
C ASN A 336 -5.66 -47.37 -25.42
N VAL A 337 -4.80 -47.29 -26.45
CA VAL A 337 -4.42 -48.41 -27.33
C VAL A 337 -2.94 -48.76 -27.24
N ASP A 338 -2.15 -47.92 -26.55
CA ASP A 338 -0.75 -48.18 -26.27
C ASP A 338 -0.61 -49.08 -25.03
N ALA A 339 0.18 -50.14 -25.17
CA ALA A 339 0.53 -51.03 -24.05
C ALA A 339 1.55 -50.38 -23.11
N CYS A 340 2.28 -49.37 -23.61
CA CYS A 340 3.30 -48.64 -22.88
C CYS A 340 3.12 -47.13 -23.00
N PRO A 341 2.01 -46.55 -22.46
CA PRO A 341 1.55 -45.20 -22.73
C PRO A 341 2.48 -44.04 -22.33
N LEU A 342 3.68 -44.34 -21.81
CA LEU A 342 4.63 -43.36 -21.28
C LEU A 342 6.07 -43.67 -21.75
N ASP A 343 6.27 -44.60 -22.68
CA ASP A 343 7.54 -44.90 -23.33
C ASP A 343 7.47 -45.00 -24.86
N ALA A 344 8.13 -44.05 -25.51
CA ALA A 344 8.12 -43.91 -26.96
C ALA A 344 8.76 -45.10 -27.73
N ASN A 345 9.49 -45.96 -27.04
CA ASN A 345 10.12 -47.14 -27.63
C ASN A 345 9.28 -48.40 -27.43
N ASN A 346 8.19 -48.28 -26.67
CA ASN A 346 7.34 -49.36 -26.23
C ASN A 346 8.16 -50.48 -25.56
N ASP A 347 7.60 -51.66 -25.38
CA ASP A 347 8.39 -52.85 -25.00
C ASP A 347 9.33 -53.27 -26.17
N ALA A 348 10.50 -52.63 -26.23
CA ALA A 348 11.40 -52.67 -27.37
C ALA A 348 12.12 -54.02 -27.54
N ASP A 349 12.23 -54.82 -26.48
CA ASP A 349 12.87 -56.13 -26.49
C ASP A 349 11.90 -57.31 -26.27
N GLY A 350 10.67 -57.03 -25.87
CA GLY A 350 9.55 -57.96 -25.80
C GLY A 350 9.42 -58.70 -24.48
N ASP A 351 9.94 -58.17 -23.37
CA ASP A 351 9.90 -58.79 -22.04
C ASP A 351 8.64 -58.45 -21.23
N GLY A 352 7.81 -57.53 -21.74
CA GLY A 352 6.56 -57.09 -21.15
C GLY A 352 6.69 -55.87 -20.22
N ILE A 353 7.87 -55.26 -20.11
CA ILE A 353 8.12 -54.04 -19.37
C ILE A 353 8.34 -52.91 -20.36
N CYS A 354 7.63 -51.80 -20.17
CA CYS A 354 7.79 -50.62 -21.00
C CYS A 354 9.17 -50.01 -20.76
N GLY A 355 9.88 -49.62 -21.82
CA GLY A 355 11.27 -49.18 -21.78
C GLY A 355 11.57 -47.95 -20.90
N ASN A 356 10.55 -47.21 -20.45
CA ASN A 356 10.70 -46.15 -19.45
C ASN A 356 10.72 -46.67 -18.00
N VAL A 357 10.14 -47.84 -17.76
CA VAL A 357 10.15 -48.58 -16.49
C VAL A 357 11.24 -49.65 -16.52
N ASP A 358 11.57 -50.14 -17.71
CA ASP A 358 12.61 -51.11 -17.89
C ASP A 358 13.99 -50.45 -17.72
N SER A 359 14.71 -50.89 -16.69
CA SER A 359 16.10 -50.51 -16.47
C SER A 359 16.99 -50.91 -17.65
N CYS A 360 16.56 -51.88 -18.47
CA CYS A 360 17.33 -52.43 -19.57
C CYS A 360 16.54 -52.60 -20.87
N PRO A 361 16.15 -51.47 -21.51
CA PRO A 361 15.13 -51.40 -22.57
C PRO A 361 15.43 -52.14 -23.90
N LEU A 362 16.55 -52.86 -23.99
CA LEU A 362 17.02 -53.55 -25.19
C LEU A 362 17.50 -54.97 -24.91
N ASP A 363 17.50 -55.39 -23.64
CA ASP A 363 17.91 -56.71 -23.21
C ASP A 363 16.80 -57.41 -22.41
N PRO A 364 16.10 -58.42 -22.98
CA PRO A 364 14.97 -59.09 -22.32
C PRO A 364 15.33 -59.88 -21.05
N ALA A 365 16.61 -59.93 -20.69
CA ALA A 365 17.09 -60.55 -19.46
C ALA A 365 17.27 -59.54 -18.32
N ASN A 366 17.09 -58.25 -18.61
CA ASN A 366 17.34 -57.11 -17.75
C ASN A 366 18.71 -57.16 -17.05
N ASP A 367 18.89 -56.32 -16.04
CA ASP A 367 20.09 -56.31 -15.23
C ASP A 367 20.12 -57.57 -14.34
N ALA A 368 20.69 -58.64 -14.90
CA ALA A 368 20.60 -59.99 -14.36
C ALA A 368 21.34 -60.18 -13.03
N ASP A 369 22.31 -59.31 -12.71
CA ASP A 369 23.06 -59.34 -11.44
C ASP A 369 22.83 -58.11 -10.55
N GLY A 370 22.14 -57.08 -11.05
CA GLY A 370 21.61 -55.98 -10.25
C GLY A 370 22.59 -54.82 -10.05
N ASP A 371 23.61 -54.66 -10.89
CA ASP A 371 24.63 -53.59 -10.76
C ASP A 371 24.35 -52.31 -11.55
N GLY A 372 23.22 -52.27 -12.25
CA GLY A 372 22.75 -51.16 -13.07
C GLY A 372 23.31 -51.16 -14.49
N ILE A 373 23.98 -52.22 -14.95
CA ILE A 373 24.46 -52.37 -16.32
C ILE A 373 23.73 -53.52 -17.02
N CYS A 374 23.03 -53.19 -18.10
CA CYS A 374 22.24 -54.16 -18.85
C CYS A 374 23.10 -55.24 -19.52
N GLY A 375 22.66 -56.49 -19.48
CA GLY A 375 23.43 -57.67 -19.89
C GLY A 375 23.93 -57.65 -21.34
N ASP A 376 23.32 -56.86 -22.21
CA ASP A 376 23.73 -56.66 -23.60
C ASP A 376 24.97 -55.75 -23.76
N VAL A 377 25.22 -54.89 -22.77
CA VAL A 377 26.37 -53.98 -22.66
C VAL A 377 27.31 -54.32 -21.51
N ASP A 378 26.88 -55.16 -20.57
CA ASP A 378 27.66 -55.59 -19.44
C ASP A 378 28.81 -56.54 -19.87
N PRO A 379 30.08 -56.17 -19.62
CA PRO A 379 31.20 -57.07 -19.83
C PRO A 379 31.16 -58.32 -18.94
N CYS A 380 30.46 -58.26 -17.79
CA CYS A 380 30.36 -59.30 -16.78
C CYS A 380 28.90 -59.56 -16.36
N PRO A 381 28.02 -60.08 -17.26
CA PRO A 381 26.55 -60.10 -17.14
C PRO A 381 25.91 -60.92 -16.00
N LEU A 382 26.71 -61.40 -15.06
CA LEU A 382 26.29 -62.29 -13.95
C LEU A 382 27.07 -61.97 -12.66
N ASP A 383 27.86 -60.90 -12.65
CA ASP A 383 28.71 -60.48 -11.55
C ASP A 383 28.61 -58.97 -11.34
N SER A 384 27.83 -58.59 -10.34
CA SER A 384 27.49 -57.21 -10.03
C SER A 384 28.68 -56.34 -9.58
N ALA A 385 29.84 -56.95 -9.34
CA ALA A 385 31.08 -56.23 -9.01
C ALA A 385 31.84 -55.81 -10.27
N ASN A 386 31.49 -56.39 -11.42
CA ASN A 386 32.10 -56.13 -12.70
C ASN A 386 33.65 -56.30 -12.67
N ASP A 387 34.37 -55.83 -13.69
CA ASP A 387 35.84 -55.77 -13.67
C ASP A 387 36.33 -54.59 -12.81
N ALA A 388 36.21 -54.73 -11.49
CA ALA A 388 36.36 -53.63 -10.52
C ALA A 388 37.74 -52.96 -10.54
N ASP A 389 38.80 -53.68 -10.91
CA ASP A 389 40.16 -53.12 -11.01
C ASP A 389 40.64 -52.85 -12.45
N GLY A 390 39.84 -53.26 -13.44
CA GLY A 390 40.06 -52.99 -14.86
C GLY A 390 41.14 -53.84 -15.53
N ASP A 391 41.47 -55.02 -14.98
CA ASP A 391 42.47 -55.93 -15.55
C ASP A 391 41.93 -56.85 -16.66
N GLY A 392 40.61 -56.89 -16.82
CA GLY A 392 39.87 -57.62 -17.85
C GLY A 392 39.33 -58.98 -17.40
N ILE A 393 39.20 -59.21 -16.10
CA ILE A 393 38.64 -60.41 -15.47
C ILE A 393 37.47 -59.98 -14.56
N CYS A 394 36.33 -60.66 -14.66
CA CYS A 394 35.18 -60.38 -13.80
C CYS A 394 35.49 -60.78 -12.36
N GLY A 395 35.05 -59.98 -11.39
CA GLY A 395 35.34 -60.13 -9.96
C GLY A 395 34.97 -61.50 -9.37
N ASP A 396 33.91 -62.13 -9.86
CA ASP A 396 33.47 -63.48 -9.49
C ASP A 396 34.51 -64.58 -9.79
N VAL A 397 35.43 -64.31 -10.73
CA VAL A 397 36.51 -65.21 -11.14
C VAL A 397 37.91 -64.62 -10.96
N ASP A 398 38.03 -63.41 -10.41
CA ASP A 398 39.30 -62.75 -10.11
C ASP A 398 39.87 -63.18 -8.73
N PRO A 399 41.13 -63.70 -8.67
CA PRO A 399 41.78 -64.03 -7.39
C PRO A 399 42.06 -62.83 -6.48
N CYS A 400 42.17 -61.62 -7.04
CA CYS A 400 42.42 -60.35 -6.37
C CYS A 400 41.52 -59.27 -7.00
N PRO A 401 40.20 -59.30 -6.74
CA PRO A 401 39.19 -58.52 -7.48
C PRO A 401 39.33 -56.99 -7.47
N LEU A 402 40.28 -56.45 -6.72
CA LEU A 402 40.48 -55.00 -6.51
C LEU A 402 41.92 -54.56 -6.84
N ASP A 403 42.79 -55.47 -7.27
CA ASP A 403 44.18 -55.19 -7.65
C ASP A 403 44.56 -55.74 -9.01
N SER A 404 44.60 -54.83 -9.99
CA SER A 404 44.99 -55.13 -11.37
C SER A 404 46.40 -55.70 -11.54
N ALA A 405 47.25 -55.66 -10.50
CA ALA A 405 48.56 -56.31 -10.50
C ALA A 405 48.53 -57.76 -9.98
N ASN A 406 47.43 -58.16 -9.34
CA ASN A 406 47.25 -59.39 -8.58
C ASN A 406 48.39 -59.60 -7.54
N ASP A 407 48.46 -60.78 -6.89
CA ASP A 407 49.58 -61.14 -6.00
C ASP A 407 50.94 -61.12 -6.73
N ALA A 408 51.58 -59.95 -6.74
CA ALA A 408 52.70 -59.62 -7.60
C ALA A 408 54.02 -60.26 -7.17
N ASP A 409 54.16 -60.64 -5.90
CA ASP A 409 55.37 -61.24 -5.35
C ASP A 409 55.21 -62.68 -4.83
N GLY A 410 53.96 -63.17 -4.76
CA GLY A 410 53.58 -64.57 -4.65
C GLY A 410 53.50 -65.10 -3.22
N ASP A 411 53.26 -64.22 -2.24
CA ASP A 411 53.17 -64.58 -0.83
C ASP A 411 51.74 -64.89 -0.34
N GLY A 412 50.74 -64.67 -1.19
CA GLY A 412 49.34 -64.99 -0.96
C GLY A 412 48.49 -63.83 -0.47
N VAL A 413 49.02 -62.59 -0.49
CA VAL A 413 48.29 -61.35 -0.23
C VAL A 413 48.25 -60.53 -1.53
N CYS A 414 47.08 -60.01 -1.90
CA CYS A 414 46.92 -59.17 -3.08
C CYS A 414 47.68 -57.84 -2.88
N GLY A 415 48.24 -57.25 -3.94
CA GLY A 415 49.21 -56.15 -3.83
C GLY A 415 48.63 -54.83 -3.31
N ASP A 416 47.31 -54.71 -3.31
CA ASP A 416 46.49 -53.69 -2.67
C ASP A 416 46.34 -53.89 -1.15
N VAL A 417 46.45 -55.13 -0.66
CA VAL A 417 46.36 -55.50 0.76
C VAL A 417 47.75 -55.76 1.39
N ASP A 418 48.79 -55.94 0.57
CA ASP A 418 50.19 -56.07 1.02
C ASP A 418 50.72 -54.74 1.55
N THR A 419 50.68 -54.62 2.88
CA THR A 419 50.98 -53.38 3.60
C THR A 419 52.49 -53.17 3.79
N CYS A 420 53.35 -54.18 3.57
CA CYS A 420 54.80 -54.08 3.84
C CYS A 420 55.68 -54.71 2.73
N PRO A 421 55.80 -54.05 1.56
CA PRO A 421 56.36 -54.65 0.35
C PRO A 421 57.83 -55.11 0.53
N GLY A 422 58.03 -56.44 0.57
CA GLY A 422 59.32 -57.11 0.71
C GLY A 422 59.75 -57.47 2.14
N GLY A 423 58.84 -57.33 3.13
CA GLY A 423 58.99 -57.69 4.54
C GLY A 423 58.41 -59.08 4.90
N ASP A 424 58.16 -59.35 6.18
CA ASP A 424 57.41 -60.53 6.67
C ASP A 424 56.40 -59.99 7.67
N ASP A 425 55.12 -60.00 7.30
CA ASP A 425 54.02 -59.33 8.01
C ASP A 425 53.65 -60.01 9.34
N ASN A 426 54.31 -61.12 9.68
CA ASN A 426 54.00 -61.89 10.89
C ASN A 426 54.83 -61.50 12.11
N ILE A 427 55.61 -60.41 12.04
CA ILE A 427 56.47 -59.94 13.15
C ILE A 427 56.07 -58.51 13.50
N ASP A 428 55.28 -58.40 14.56
CA ASP A 428 54.80 -57.16 15.17
C ASP A 428 55.05 -57.29 16.69
N THR A 429 56.00 -56.51 17.21
CA THR A 429 56.58 -56.66 18.55
C THR A 429 55.74 -56.03 19.66
N ASP A 430 55.03 -54.94 19.36
CA ASP A 430 54.15 -54.20 20.27
C ASP A 430 52.65 -54.46 20.02
N GLN A 431 52.30 -55.19 18.96
CA GLN A 431 50.97 -55.72 18.62
C GLN A 431 49.95 -54.63 18.22
N ASP A 432 50.40 -53.61 17.49
CA ASP A 432 49.52 -52.55 16.99
C ASP A 432 48.97 -52.80 15.58
N GLY A 433 49.36 -53.90 14.94
CA GLY A 433 48.93 -54.27 13.61
C GLY A 433 49.89 -53.85 12.49
N THR A 434 50.98 -53.13 12.79
CA THR A 434 52.03 -52.78 11.83
C THR A 434 53.28 -53.62 12.08
N ALA A 435 53.75 -54.36 11.06
CA ALA A 435 54.93 -55.21 11.22
C ALA A 435 56.22 -54.39 11.45
N ASP A 436 57.07 -54.83 12.38
CA ASP A 436 58.34 -54.21 12.85
C ASP A 436 59.23 -53.61 11.74
N PHE A 437 59.16 -54.17 10.53
CA PHE A 437 59.99 -53.77 9.39
C PHE A 437 59.51 -52.49 8.70
N CYS A 438 58.20 -52.25 8.73
CA CYS A 438 57.55 -51.05 8.19
C CYS A 438 57.11 -50.07 9.29
N ASP A 439 57.21 -50.49 10.54
CA ASP A 439 56.91 -49.68 11.70
C ASP A 439 58.04 -48.67 12.04
N SER A 440 57.65 -47.40 12.18
CA SER A 440 58.52 -46.27 12.55
C SER A 440 58.86 -46.25 14.04
N CYS A 441 57.99 -46.83 14.87
CA CYS A 441 58.01 -46.86 16.33
C CYS A 441 57.86 -48.30 16.90
N PRO A 442 58.80 -49.23 16.63
CA PRO A 442 58.64 -50.69 16.80
C PRO A 442 58.57 -51.25 18.23
N LEU A 443 58.33 -50.39 19.22
CA LEU A 443 58.23 -50.72 20.63
C LEU A 443 57.09 -49.96 21.32
N ASP A 444 56.25 -49.25 20.56
CA ASP A 444 55.21 -48.36 21.02
C ASP A 444 53.93 -48.52 20.20
N ALA A 445 52.95 -49.25 20.75
CA ALA A 445 51.73 -49.64 20.04
C ALA A 445 50.81 -48.48 19.64
N ASP A 446 51.03 -47.29 20.21
CA ASP A 446 50.25 -46.09 19.88
C ASP A 446 50.90 -45.30 18.72
N ASN A 447 52.08 -45.73 18.23
CA ASN A 447 52.83 -45.13 17.13
C ASN A 447 53.05 -43.61 17.26
N ASP A 448 53.44 -42.96 16.18
CA ASP A 448 53.42 -41.50 16.03
C ASP A 448 51.98 -41.08 15.68
N ALA A 449 51.13 -41.01 16.70
CA ALA A 449 49.68 -40.93 16.54
C ALA A 449 49.21 -39.64 15.86
N ASP A 450 50.01 -38.58 15.91
CA ASP A 450 49.72 -37.30 15.27
C ASP A 450 50.61 -37.00 14.05
N GLY A 451 51.73 -37.70 13.87
CA GLY A 451 52.55 -37.66 12.67
C GLY A 451 53.66 -36.59 12.68
N ASP A 452 54.09 -36.11 13.85
CA ASP A 452 55.16 -35.11 13.99
C ASP A 452 56.59 -35.69 13.86
N GLY A 453 56.71 -37.01 13.90
CA GLY A 453 57.95 -37.77 13.84
C GLY A 453 58.50 -38.25 15.19
N LEU A 454 57.73 -38.15 16.28
CA LEU A 454 58.02 -38.67 17.61
C LEU A 454 57.00 -39.76 17.98
N CYS A 455 57.47 -40.83 18.62
CA CYS A 455 56.55 -41.88 19.09
C CYS A 455 55.81 -41.38 20.34
N ALA A 456 54.51 -41.68 20.44
CA ALA A 456 53.60 -41.22 21.49
C ALA A 456 54.16 -41.36 22.92
N ASN A 457 54.92 -42.42 23.22
CA ASN A 457 55.49 -42.64 24.55
C ASN A 457 56.66 -41.71 24.95
N VAL A 458 57.21 -40.96 24.00
CA VAL A 458 58.25 -39.94 24.21
C VAL A 458 57.79 -38.55 23.78
N ASP A 459 56.59 -38.45 23.22
CA ASP A 459 55.92 -37.21 22.93
C ASP A 459 55.31 -36.59 24.20
N SER A 460 55.43 -35.28 24.34
CA SER A 460 54.75 -34.50 25.37
C SER A 460 53.29 -34.23 25.03
N CYS A 461 52.94 -34.22 23.74
CA CYS A 461 51.64 -33.98 23.17
C CYS A 461 51.31 -35.08 22.15
N PRO A 462 50.98 -36.30 22.62
CA PRO A 462 50.96 -37.49 21.76
C PRO A 462 49.84 -37.56 20.71
N LEU A 463 49.00 -36.54 20.60
CA LEU A 463 47.82 -36.50 19.73
C LEU A 463 47.74 -35.16 18.95
N ASP A 464 48.77 -34.32 19.05
CA ASP A 464 48.85 -33.03 18.37
C ASP A 464 50.22 -32.84 17.71
N ALA A 465 50.20 -32.88 16.37
CA ALA A 465 51.39 -32.87 15.54
C ALA A 465 52.20 -31.57 15.63
N ASP A 466 51.53 -30.48 16.01
CA ASP A 466 52.15 -29.17 16.14
C ASP A 466 52.73 -28.94 17.56
N ASN A 467 52.48 -29.89 18.48
CA ASN A 467 52.79 -29.83 19.92
C ASN A 467 52.27 -28.53 20.57
N ASP A 468 52.61 -28.31 21.85
CA ASP A 468 52.45 -27.03 22.56
C ASP A 468 53.14 -25.86 21.79
N LEU A 469 52.40 -25.27 20.85
CA LEU A 469 52.93 -24.38 19.81
C LEU A 469 53.21 -22.97 20.36
N ASP A 470 52.45 -22.53 21.34
CA ASP A 470 52.61 -21.24 22.01
C ASP A 470 53.44 -21.32 23.32
N GLY A 471 53.62 -22.52 23.89
CA GLY A 471 54.51 -22.81 25.00
C GLY A 471 53.89 -22.66 26.39
N ASP A 472 52.58 -22.80 26.54
CA ASP A 472 51.84 -22.68 27.80
C ASP A 472 51.76 -24.00 28.61
N GLY A 473 52.02 -25.12 27.96
CA GLY A 473 52.05 -26.47 28.52
C GLY A 473 50.78 -27.30 28.32
N ILE A 474 49.83 -26.85 27.50
CA ILE A 474 48.67 -27.59 26.99
C ILE A 474 48.96 -27.97 25.54
N CYS A 475 48.42 -29.10 25.09
CA CYS A 475 48.61 -29.58 23.72
C CYS A 475 47.48 -29.04 22.85
N GLY A 476 47.76 -28.61 21.62
CA GLY A 476 46.82 -27.88 20.77
C GLY A 476 45.54 -28.63 20.40
N ASP A 477 45.51 -29.96 20.56
CA ASP A 477 44.32 -30.80 20.39
C ASP A 477 43.32 -30.69 21.57
N VAL A 478 43.79 -30.28 22.74
CA VAL A 478 42.99 -30.06 23.96
C VAL A 478 43.05 -28.61 24.46
N ASP A 479 43.86 -27.78 23.81
CA ASP A 479 43.92 -26.36 24.05
C ASP A 479 42.76 -25.68 23.31
N GLY A 480 41.89 -24.99 24.05
CA GLY A 480 40.85 -24.17 23.45
C GLY A 480 41.44 -23.04 22.60
N CYS A 481 42.71 -22.68 22.87
CA CYS A 481 43.45 -21.59 22.27
C CYS A 481 44.86 -21.97 21.84
N PRO A 482 45.02 -22.86 20.84
CA PRO A 482 46.29 -23.52 20.48
C PRO A 482 47.45 -22.61 20.03
N LEU A 483 47.20 -21.31 19.87
CA LEU A 483 48.13 -20.31 19.35
C LEU A 483 48.41 -19.18 20.34
N ASP A 484 47.70 -19.13 21.46
CA ASP A 484 47.86 -18.12 22.50
C ASP A 484 48.16 -18.72 23.87
N ALA A 485 49.40 -18.54 24.32
CA ALA A 485 49.83 -18.99 25.63
C ALA A 485 49.13 -18.28 26.81
N GLY A 486 48.31 -17.26 26.53
CA GLY A 486 47.40 -16.61 27.46
C GLY A 486 46.13 -17.42 27.76
N ASN A 487 45.73 -18.32 26.85
CA ASN A 487 44.39 -18.89 26.73
C ASN A 487 43.30 -17.80 26.65
N ASP A 488 42.04 -18.23 26.56
CA ASP A 488 40.88 -17.39 26.86
C ASP A 488 40.99 -16.91 28.33
N ALA A 489 41.46 -15.67 28.50
CA ALA A 489 41.91 -15.16 29.78
C ALA A 489 40.77 -14.58 30.63
N ASP A 490 39.62 -14.27 30.01
CA ASP A 490 38.45 -13.69 30.65
C ASP A 490 37.23 -14.63 30.66
N GLY A 491 37.20 -15.65 29.80
CA GLY A 491 36.30 -16.79 29.85
C GLY A 491 35.09 -16.68 28.91
N ASP A 492 35.19 -15.92 27.82
CA ASP A 492 34.10 -15.71 26.84
C ASP A 492 34.06 -16.73 25.69
N GLY A 493 35.06 -17.62 25.61
CA GLY A 493 35.22 -18.61 24.55
C GLY A 493 36.04 -18.16 23.34
N ILE A 494 36.65 -16.98 23.36
CA ILE A 494 37.54 -16.46 22.31
C ILE A 494 38.98 -16.41 22.81
N CYS A 495 39.92 -16.82 21.97
CA CYS A 495 41.32 -16.91 22.34
C CYS A 495 42.02 -15.55 22.26
N GLY A 496 42.79 -15.20 23.29
CA GLY A 496 43.38 -13.87 23.47
C GLY A 496 44.26 -13.34 22.33
N ASP A 497 44.72 -14.17 21.39
CA ASP A 497 45.45 -13.76 20.20
C ASP A 497 44.56 -13.33 19.01
N ILE A 498 43.31 -13.81 18.98
CA ILE A 498 42.27 -13.45 18.01
C ILE A 498 41.15 -12.61 18.63
N ASP A 499 41.07 -12.62 19.95
CA ASP A 499 40.18 -11.80 20.73
C ASP A 499 40.62 -10.33 20.60
N VAL A 500 39.66 -9.49 20.20
CA VAL A 500 39.88 -8.04 20.12
C VAL A 500 39.98 -7.45 21.52
N CYS A 501 39.38 -8.14 22.51
CA CYS A 501 39.28 -7.77 23.91
C CYS A 501 39.74 -8.87 24.89
N PRO A 502 41.04 -9.26 24.85
CA PRO A 502 41.60 -10.44 25.51
C PRO A 502 41.56 -10.52 27.05
N LEU A 503 40.91 -9.56 27.71
CA LEU A 503 40.83 -9.45 29.16
C LEU A 503 39.42 -9.06 29.64
N ASP A 504 38.45 -8.98 28.73
CA ASP A 504 37.08 -8.62 29.00
C ASP A 504 36.08 -9.59 28.37
N ALA A 505 35.40 -10.37 29.21
CA ALA A 505 34.53 -11.45 28.76
C ALA A 505 33.26 -10.97 28.03
N ASP A 506 32.91 -9.69 28.21
CA ASP A 506 31.77 -9.07 27.53
C ASP A 506 32.17 -8.48 26.16
N ASN A 507 33.45 -8.61 25.77
CA ASN A 507 34.02 -8.04 24.55
C ASN A 507 33.78 -6.53 24.40
N ASP A 508 33.93 -6.02 23.19
CA ASP A 508 33.39 -4.73 22.76
C ASP A 508 31.85 -4.80 22.71
N ALA A 509 31.23 -4.78 23.89
CA ALA A 509 29.80 -5.04 24.10
C ALA A 509 28.89 -4.06 23.34
N ASP A 510 29.37 -2.85 23.08
CA ASP A 510 28.64 -1.81 22.35
C ASP A 510 29.13 -1.62 20.90
N GLY A 511 30.30 -2.14 20.54
CA GLY A 511 30.79 -2.25 19.17
C GLY A 511 31.59 -1.03 18.67
N ASP A 512 32.19 -0.23 19.54
CA ASP A 512 32.96 0.97 19.16
C ASP A 512 34.47 0.73 18.91
N GLY A 513 34.94 -0.48 19.22
CA GLY A 513 36.30 -0.94 19.06
C GLY A 513 37.19 -0.72 20.28
N ILE A 514 36.62 -0.41 21.46
CA ILE A 514 37.30 -0.35 22.75
C ILE A 514 36.69 -1.41 23.68
N CYS A 515 37.57 -2.21 24.27
CA CYS A 515 37.15 -3.28 25.19
C CYS A 515 36.66 -2.71 26.50
N GLY A 516 35.55 -3.23 27.04
CA GLY A 516 34.89 -2.70 28.23
C GLY A 516 35.76 -2.62 29.49
N ASP A 517 36.80 -3.45 29.62
CA ASP A 517 37.79 -3.38 30.72
C ASP A 517 38.70 -2.14 30.64
N VAL A 518 38.84 -1.56 29.45
CA VAL A 518 39.59 -0.33 29.15
C VAL A 518 38.66 0.84 28.82
N ASP A 519 37.42 0.54 28.42
CA ASP A 519 36.42 1.53 28.12
C ASP A 519 35.94 2.23 29.40
N SER A 520 35.91 3.56 29.36
CA SER A 520 35.26 4.35 30.39
C SER A 520 33.75 4.15 30.40
N CYS A 521 33.18 3.75 29.25
CA CYS A 521 31.78 3.60 28.93
C CYS A 521 31.52 2.25 28.24
N PRO A 522 31.59 1.13 28.98
CA PRO A 522 31.63 -0.22 28.42
C PRO A 522 30.36 -0.71 27.70
N LEU A 523 29.30 0.10 27.67
CA LEU A 523 27.98 -0.25 27.15
C LEU A 523 27.41 0.84 26.22
N ASP A 524 28.18 1.88 25.92
CA ASP A 524 27.80 2.94 25.00
C ASP A 524 28.85 3.16 23.91
N ALA A 525 28.48 2.79 22.69
CA ALA A 525 29.37 2.81 21.53
C ALA A 525 29.81 4.22 21.10
N ASN A 526 29.19 5.26 21.65
CA ASN A 526 29.59 6.64 21.38
C ASN A 526 30.52 7.21 22.45
N ASN A 527 30.74 6.45 23.53
CA ASN A 527 31.57 6.83 24.66
C ASN A 527 31.07 8.14 25.30
N ASP A 528 31.85 8.73 26.22
CA ASP A 528 31.55 10.09 26.74
C ASP A 528 31.74 11.14 25.62
N VAL A 529 30.69 11.36 24.82
CA VAL A 529 30.72 12.15 23.57
C VAL A 529 31.04 13.61 23.85
N ASP A 530 30.52 14.16 24.94
CA ASP A 530 30.66 15.57 25.27
C ASP A 530 31.86 15.85 26.20
N GLY A 531 32.29 14.87 27.00
CA GLY A 531 33.48 14.92 27.84
C GLY A 531 33.21 15.37 29.29
N ASP A 532 32.01 15.20 29.82
CA ASP A 532 31.63 15.53 31.20
C ASP A 532 32.01 14.45 32.23
N GLY A 533 32.27 13.23 31.76
CA GLY A 533 32.65 12.06 32.54
C GLY A 533 31.53 11.09 32.87
N ILE A 534 30.35 11.21 32.24
CA ILE A 534 29.23 10.27 32.27
C ILE A 534 29.13 9.64 30.86
N CYS A 535 28.72 8.37 30.82
CA CYS A 535 28.61 7.60 29.58
C CYS A 535 27.22 7.78 29.00
N GLY A 536 27.05 7.91 27.69
CA GLY A 536 25.79 8.30 27.06
C GLY A 536 24.63 7.32 27.24
N ASP A 537 24.88 6.08 27.63
CA ASP A 537 23.86 5.11 28.05
C ASP A 537 23.28 5.39 29.46
N VAL A 538 24.04 6.11 30.30
CA VAL A 538 23.67 6.50 31.67
C VAL A 538 23.44 8.02 31.79
N ASP A 539 24.02 8.78 30.87
CA ASP A 539 23.89 10.21 30.80
C ASP A 539 22.50 10.56 30.29
N ILE A 540 21.73 11.28 31.11
CA ILE A 540 20.43 11.77 30.67
C ILE A 540 20.61 12.86 29.59
N CYS A 541 21.81 13.43 29.49
CA CYS A 541 22.22 14.47 28.55
C CYS A 541 23.49 14.13 27.77
N PRO A 542 23.50 13.07 26.93
CA PRO A 542 24.71 12.47 26.33
C PRO A 542 25.55 13.37 25.41
N LEU A 543 25.09 14.58 25.11
CA LEU A 543 25.66 15.49 24.12
C LEU A 543 25.93 16.90 24.69
N ASP A 544 25.56 17.16 25.95
CA ASP A 544 25.82 18.43 26.64
C ASP A 544 26.70 18.30 27.89
N THR A 545 27.90 18.85 27.79
CA THR A 545 28.88 18.88 28.88
C THR A 545 28.42 19.52 30.18
N ASP A 546 27.41 20.38 30.14
CA ASP A 546 26.88 21.07 31.32
C ASP A 546 25.64 20.36 31.92
N ASN A 547 25.20 19.24 31.32
CA ASN A 547 23.97 18.49 31.63
C ASN A 547 22.72 19.39 31.67
N ASP A 548 21.62 18.89 32.24
CA ASP A 548 20.50 19.72 32.67
C ASP A 548 20.96 20.71 33.78
N ALA A 549 21.40 21.89 33.34
CA ALA A 549 22.09 22.86 34.18
C ALA A 549 21.15 23.62 35.13
N ASP A 550 19.85 23.68 34.82
CA ASP A 550 18.84 24.36 35.62
C ASP A 550 17.86 23.42 36.33
N GLY A 551 17.84 22.13 35.97
CA GLY A 551 17.18 21.05 36.68
C GLY A 551 15.74 20.80 36.24
N ASP A 552 15.38 21.12 34.99
CA ASP A 552 14.03 20.94 34.45
C ASP A 552 13.80 19.62 33.68
N GLY A 553 14.84 18.81 33.53
CA GLY A 553 14.82 17.53 32.85
C GLY A 553 15.14 17.59 31.35
N ILE A 554 15.46 18.76 30.78
CA ILE A 554 15.89 18.93 29.40
C ILE A 554 17.39 19.27 29.35
N CYS A 555 18.11 18.60 28.47
CA CYS A 555 19.56 18.75 28.34
C CYS A 555 19.90 20.05 27.63
N GLY A 556 20.90 20.80 28.11
CA GLY A 556 21.19 22.15 27.63
C GLY A 556 21.57 22.30 26.15
N ASP A 557 21.89 21.21 25.45
CA ASP A 557 22.07 21.18 24.00
C ASP A 557 20.75 21.05 23.21
N ALA A 558 19.73 20.43 23.83
CA ALA A 558 18.37 20.31 23.35
C ALA A 558 17.44 21.39 23.92
N ASP A 559 17.81 21.97 25.04
CA ASP A 559 17.09 23.01 25.74
C ASP A 559 17.26 24.35 25.02
N SER A 560 16.15 24.93 24.59
CA SER A 560 16.13 26.28 24.04
C SER A 560 16.58 27.32 25.07
N CYS A 561 16.46 27.00 26.35
CA CYS A 561 16.72 27.88 27.48
C CYS A 561 17.58 27.24 28.59
N PRO A 562 18.86 26.94 28.30
CA PRO A 562 19.74 26.07 29.11
C PRO A 562 20.09 26.54 30.54
N LEU A 563 19.50 27.63 31.01
CA LEU A 563 19.79 28.26 32.31
C LEU A 563 18.52 28.71 33.04
N ASP A 564 17.34 28.44 32.49
CA ASP A 564 16.06 28.80 33.04
C ASP A 564 15.10 27.60 33.06
N ALA A 565 14.93 26.99 34.23
CA ALA A 565 14.14 25.77 34.42
C ALA A 565 12.63 25.91 34.15
N SER A 566 12.15 27.11 33.82
CA SER A 566 10.78 27.36 33.35
C SER A 566 10.70 27.44 31.83
N ASN A 567 11.84 27.26 31.18
CA ASN A 567 12.02 27.30 29.74
C ASN A 567 11.45 28.59 29.14
N ASP A 568 11.15 28.58 27.84
CA ASP A 568 10.34 29.61 27.22
C ASP A 568 8.87 29.47 27.67
N ALA A 569 8.59 29.90 28.91
CA ALA A 569 7.33 29.65 29.62
C ALA A 569 6.07 30.16 28.89
N ASP A 570 6.24 31.15 28.01
CA ASP A 570 5.17 31.72 27.22
C ASP A 570 5.28 31.41 25.72
N GLY A 571 6.45 30.98 25.23
CA GLY A 571 6.61 30.39 23.90
C GLY A 571 7.02 31.39 22.80
N ASP A 572 7.65 32.52 23.15
CA ASP A 572 8.04 33.58 22.21
C ASP A 572 9.47 33.50 21.65
N GLY A 573 10.23 32.53 22.12
CA GLY A 573 11.61 32.26 21.76
C GLY A 573 12.64 33.03 22.59
N ILE A 574 12.24 33.67 23.70
CA ILE A 574 13.12 34.35 24.66
C ILE A 574 12.99 33.71 26.03
N CYS A 575 14.07 33.10 26.49
CA CYS A 575 14.15 32.47 27.82
C CYS A 575 13.83 33.46 28.95
N GLY A 576 13.07 33.01 29.95
CA GLY A 576 12.55 33.84 31.04
C GLY A 576 13.63 34.52 31.90
N ASP A 577 14.86 33.99 31.92
CA ASP A 577 16.01 34.64 32.56
C ASP A 577 16.53 35.88 31.81
N VAL A 578 16.20 36.00 30.52
CA VAL A 578 16.51 37.11 29.61
C VAL A 578 15.28 37.96 29.28
N ASP A 579 14.09 37.37 29.34
CA ASP A 579 12.86 38.00 28.91
C ASP A 579 12.34 39.06 29.90
N SER A 580 11.78 40.14 29.34
CA SER A 580 11.22 41.24 30.12
C SER A 580 9.76 41.04 30.52
N CYS A 581 9.07 40.11 29.87
CA CYS A 581 7.67 39.76 30.08
C CYS A 581 7.52 38.23 30.21
N PRO A 582 8.16 37.57 31.20
CA PRO A 582 8.50 36.12 31.16
C PRO A 582 7.33 35.13 31.22
N LEU A 583 6.09 35.60 31.08
CA LEU A 583 4.85 34.85 31.17
C LEU A 583 3.86 35.27 30.06
N ASP A 584 4.32 36.08 29.11
CA ASP A 584 3.51 36.70 28.08
C ASP A 584 4.23 36.75 26.72
N ALA A 585 3.85 35.81 25.85
CA ALA A 585 4.53 35.50 24.61
C ALA A 585 4.50 36.63 23.57
N ASP A 586 3.55 37.54 23.72
CA ASP A 586 3.41 38.68 22.83
C ASP A 586 4.36 39.81 23.24
N ASN A 587 4.96 39.73 24.44
CA ASN A 587 5.87 40.72 24.96
C ASN A 587 5.20 42.13 24.97
N ASP A 588 5.97 43.20 25.14
CA ASP A 588 5.49 44.58 24.95
C ASP A 588 5.33 44.89 23.44
N VAL A 589 4.26 44.36 22.82
CA VAL A 589 4.03 44.36 21.35
C VAL A 589 4.04 45.78 20.77
N ASP A 590 3.42 46.72 21.47
CA ASP A 590 3.23 48.10 20.99
C ASP A 590 4.28 49.09 21.52
N GLY A 591 5.12 48.65 22.46
CA GLY A 591 6.26 49.39 23.00
C GLY A 591 5.90 50.45 24.04
N ASP A 592 4.75 50.34 24.71
CA ASP A 592 4.29 51.26 25.75
C ASP A 592 4.87 50.96 27.15
N GLY A 593 5.44 49.76 27.32
CA GLY A 593 6.11 49.29 28.53
C GLY A 593 5.23 48.45 29.47
N LEU A 594 4.06 48.01 29.02
CA LEU A 594 3.25 46.97 29.63
C LEU A 594 3.35 45.69 28.79
N CYS A 595 3.43 44.54 29.46
CA CYS A 595 3.30 43.26 28.78
C CYS A 595 1.84 43.12 28.31
N ALA A 596 1.64 42.58 27.11
CA ALA A 596 0.34 42.36 26.49
C ALA A 596 -0.69 41.67 27.41
N ASP A 597 -0.28 40.76 28.28
CA ASP A 597 -1.15 40.06 29.24
C ASP A 597 -1.81 40.99 30.29
N VAL A 598 -1.17 42.12 30.59
CA VAL A 598 -1.64 43.13 31.55
C VAL A 598 -2.01 44.46 30.88
N ASP A 599 -1.83 44.57 29.56
CA ASP A 599 -2.30 45.70 28.78
C ASP A 599 -3.77 45.51 28.40
N THR A 600 -4.58 46.52 28.69
CA THR A 600 -5.99 46.53 28.26
C THR A 600 -6.13 46.67 26.75
N CYS A 601 -5.11 47.21 26.07
CA CYS A 601 -5.06 47.33 24.62
C CYS A 601 -3.67 46.93 24.08
N PRO A 602 -3.34 45.62 24.10
CA PRO A 602 -1.99 45.09 23.87
C PRO A 602 -1.32 45.46 22.55
N PHE A 603 -2.09 45.93 21.57
CA PHE A 603 -1.64 46.20 20.21
C PHE A 603 -1.79 47.69 19.82
N ASP A 604 -2.32 48.53 20.71
CA ASP A 604 -2.50 49.96 20.48
C ASP A 604 -1.91 50.80 21.60
N SER A 605 -0.74 51.40 21.32
CA SER A 605 -0.01 52.27 22.25
C SER A 605 -0.78 53.51 22.72
N ALA A 606 -1.97 53.77 22.15
CA ALA A 606 -2.90 54.82 22.57
C ALA A 606 -3.98 54.35 23.56
N ASN A 607 -4.17 53.04 23.73
CA ASN A 607 -5.23 52.40 24.52
C ASN A 607 -6.65 52.86 24.10
N ASP A 608 -7.71 52.42 24.80
CA ASP A 608 -9.11 52.83 24.55
C ASP A 608 -9.27 54.37 24.62
N ALA A 609 -9.19 55.00 23.44
CA ALA A 609 -8.98 56.43 23.29
C ALA A 609 -10.28 57.24 23.48
N ASP A 610 -11.45 56.64 23.24
CA ASP A 610 -12.76 57.30 23.38
C ASP A 610 -13.64 56.72 24.51
N GLY A 611 -13.21 55.64 25.14
CA GLY A 611 -13.67 55.17 26.45
C GLY A 611 -14.93 54.30 26.38
N ASP A 612 -15.17 53.63 25.26
CA ASP A 612 -16.31 52.73 25.06
C ASP A 612 -15.99 51.26 25.38
N GLY A 613 -14.73 50.95 25.70
CA GLY A 613 -14.25 49.64 26.08
C GLY A 613 -13.65 48.83 24.93
N VAL A 614 -13.51 49.40 23.73
CA VAL A 614 -12.88 48.77 22.56
C VAL A 614 -11.56 49.49 22.23
N CYS A 615 -10.50 48.74 22.00
CA CYS A 615 -9.19 49.28 21.67
C CYS A 615 -9.17 49.85 20.24
N GLY A 616 -8.41 50.93 20.02
CA GLY A 616 -8.51 51.73 18.80
C GLY A 616 -8.10 51.03 17.50
N ASP A 617 -7.43 49.89 17.61
CA ASP A 617 -7.02 49.00 16.54
C ASP A 617 -8.09 47.94 16.17
N VAL A 618 -9.00 47.63 17.09
CA VAL A 618 -10.14 46.68 16.92
C VAL A 618 -11.52 47.36 16.91
N ASP A 619 -11.57 48.69 17.03
CA ASP A 619 -12.77 49.51 16.81
C ASP A 619 -13.26 49.36 15.36
N SER A 620 -14.30 48.54 15.20
CA SER A 620 -14.88 48.18 13.90
C SER A 620 -15.72 49.32 13.32
N CYS A 621 -16.12 50.30 14.15
CA CYS A 621 -16.98 51.40 13.74
C CYS A 621 -16.47 52.75 14.29
N PRO A 622 -15.36 53.28 13.75
CA PRO A 622 -14.64 54.43 14.32
C PRO A 622 -15.52 55.64 14.64
N GLY A 623 -15.76 55.87 15.94
CA GLY A 623 -16.59 56.95 16.50
C GLY A 623 -18.08 56.64 16.69
N GLY A 624 -18.46 55.35 16.64
CA GLY A 624 -19.78 54.78 16.93
C GLY A 624 -19.96 54.35 18.38
N ASP A 625 -20.96 53.51 18.67
CA ASP A 625 -21.15 52.84 19.97
C ASP A 625 -21.45 51.39 19.64
N ASP A 626 -20.45 50.52 19.82
CA ASP A 626 -20.49 49.12 19.41
C ASP A 626 -21.48 48.28 20.25
N ASN A 627 -22.07 48.86 21.30
CA ASN A 627 -23.03 48.18 22.17
C ASN A 627 -24.47 48.24 21.67
N VAL A 628 -24.71 48.76 20.46
CA VAL A 628 -26.05 48.88 19.86
C VAL A 628 -26.15 47.98 18.64
N ASP A 629 -26.74 46.81 18.85
CA ASP A 629 -27.01 45.78 17.86
C ASP A 629 -28.47 45.30 18.09
N THR A 630 -29.36 45.64 17.15
CA THR A 630 -30.82 45.52 17.31
C THR A 630 -31.33 44.11 17.05
N ASP A 631 -30.74 43.38 16.11
CA ASP A 631 -31.10 42.00 15.79
C ASP A 631 -30.18 40.96 16.44
N LEU A 632 -29.11 41.41 17.08
CA LEU A 632 -28.19 40.63 17.91
C LEU A 632 -27.30 39.68 17.08
N ASP A 633 -26.91 40.12 15.89
CA ASP A 633 -26.08 39.35 14.94
C ASP A 633 -24.58 39.55 15.11
N GLY A 634 -24.19 40.49 15.98
CA GLY A 634 -22.79 40.82 16.26
C GLY A 634 -22.26 42.00 15.45
N THR A 635 -23.02 42.54 14.50
CA THR A 635 -22.70 43.74 13.73
C THR A 635 -23.46 44.94 14.32
N PRO A 636 -22.77 45.97 14.85
CA PRO A 636 -23.49 47.12 15.42
C PRO A 636 -24.34 47.85 14.37
N ASP A 637 -25.54 48.29 14.76
CA ASP A 637 -26.58 48.95 13.92
C ASP A 637 -26.03 50.07 13.02
N PHE A 638 -24.95 50.72 13.44
CA PHE A 638 -24.34 51.84 12.74
C PHE A 638 -23.58 51.42 11.47
N CYS A 639 -23.22 50.14 11.39
CA CYS A 639 -22.32 49.54 10.41
C CYS A 639 -22.98 48.34 9.70
N ASP A 640 -24.18 47.93 10.14
CA ASP A 640 -24.95 46.83 9.57
C ASP A 640 -25.86 47.26 8.38
N SER A 641 -25.86 46.40 7.35
CA SER A 641 -26.65 46.49 6.12
C SER A 641 -28.07 45.97 6.26
N CYS A 642 -28.30 45.02 7.20
CA CYS A 642 -29.58 44.38 7.48
C CYS A 642 -29.98 44.48 8.98
N PRO A 643 -30.19 45.69 9.56
CA PRO A 643 -30.27 45.98 11.03
C PRO A 643 -31.45 45.41 11.82
N LEU A 644 -32.17 44.44 11.25
CA LEU A 644 -33.35 43.79 11.80
C LEU A 644 -33.39 42.28 11.53
N ASP A 645 -32.40 41.73 10.84
CA ASP A 645 -32.34 40.35 10.39
C ASP A 645 -31.01 39.71 10.79
N ALA A 646 -31.04 38.94 11.88
CA ALA A 646 -29.83 38.43 12.50
C ALA A 646 -29.06 37.36 11.71
N ALA A 647 -29.61 36.93 10.59
CA ALA A 647 -28.94 36.00 9.67
C ALA A 647 -28.16 36.75 8.58
N GLY A 648 -28.36 38.07 8.45
CA GLY A 648 -27.69 38.89 7.46
C GLY A 648 -28.10 38.53 6.02
N ASP A 649 -27.14 38.62 5.13
CA ASP A 649 -27.18 38.22 3.71
C ASP A 649 -26.08 37.16 3.57
N SER A 650 -26.44 35.90 3.86
CA SER A 650 -25.52 34.80 4.14
C SER A 650 -24.65 34.42 2.94
N ASP A 651 -25.10 34.70 1.72
CA ASP A 651 -24.36 34.45 0.48
C ASP A 651 -23.88 35.73 -0.22
N GLY A 652 -24.26 36.91 0.28
CA GLY A 652 -23.72 38.20 -0.14
C GLY A 652 -24.30 38.71 -1.47
N ASP A 653 -25.48 38.23 -1.87
CA ASP A 653 -26.12 38.54 -3.14
C ASP A 653 -26.88 39.89 -3.14
N GLY A 654 -27.03 40.49 -1.96
CA GLY A 654 -27.72 41.75 -1.71
C GLY A 654 -29.14 41.64 -1.16
N SER A 655 -29.57 40.44 -0.75
CA SER A 655 -30.88 40.15 -0.17
C SER A 655 -30.71 39.59 1.25
N CYS A 656 -31.40 40.15 2.26
CA CYS A 656 -31.32 39.56 3.61
C CYS A 656 -32.05 38.19 3.61
N ASP A 657 -31.49 37.19 4.28
CA ASP A 657 -31.92 35.77 4.30
C ASP A 657 -33.41 35.56 4.56
N SER A 658 -34.04 36.41 5.37
CA SER A 658 -35.48 36.31 5.64
C SER A 658 -36.39 36.60 4.43
N GLU A 659 -35.81 37.09 3.32
CA GLU A 659 -36.46 37.36 2.04
C GLU A 659 -35.83 36.56 0.87
N ASP A 660 -34.91 35.62 1.16
CA ASP A 660 -34.13 34.80 0.21
C ASP A 660 -34.83 33.47 -0.17
N THR A 661 -34.64 33.02 -1.42
CA THR A 661 -35.25 31.81 -2.01
C THR A 661 -34.35 30.57 -1.87
N CYS A 662 -33.02 30.72 -1.92
CA CYS A 662 -32.05 29.63 -1.81
C CYS A 662 -30.99 29.93 -0.72
N PRO A 663 -31.35 29.82 0.58
CA PRO A 663 -30.51 30.33 1.66
C PRO A 663 -29.10 29.71 1.68
N GLY A 664 -28.09 30.52 1.38
CA GLY A 664 -26.66 30.16 1.43
C GLY A 664 -25.98 29.93 0.08
N GLY A 665 -26.62 30.27 -1.04
CA GLY A 665 -26.04 30.16 -2.38
C GLY A 665 -26.59 31.20 -3.36
N ASP A 666 -25.75 31.66 -4.28
CA ASP A 666 -26.11 32.72 -5.25
C ASP A 666 -27.30 32.31 -6.14
N ASP A 667 -28.46 32.93 -5.90
CA ASP A 667 -29.73 32.79 -6.64
C ASP A 667 -29.59 33.05 -8.17
N ASN A 668 -28.45 33.58 -8.63
CA ASN A 668 -28.19 33.89 -10.04
C ASN A 668 -27.38 32.81 -10.77
N ILE A 669 -26.96 31.74 -10.08
CA ILE A 669 -26.21 30.62 -10.67
C ILE A 669 -27.15 29.41 -10.79
N ASP A 670 -27.50 29.11 -12.05
CA ASP A 670 -28.37 28.03 -12.50
C ASP A 670 -27.73 27.48 -13.78
N SER A 671 -26.85 26.49 -13.62
CA SER A 671 -25.91 25.99 -14.63
C SER A 671 -26.60 25.19 -15.72
N ASP A 672 -27.68 24.50 -15.40
CA ASP A 672 -28.48 23.71 -16.35
C ASP A 672 -29.78 24.42 -16.81
N LEU A 673 -30.11 25.56 -16.20
CA LEU A 673 -31.21 26.46 -16.54
C LEU A 673 -32.61 25.86 -16.30
N ASP A 674 -32.73 24.92 -15.36
CA ASP A 674 -34.01 24.27 -15.00
C ASP A 674 -34.93 25.18 -14.14
N GLY A 675 -34.35 26.24 -13.56
CA GLY A 675 -35.02 27.21 -12.71
C GLY A 675 -34.86 26.98 -11.20
N THR A 676 -34.03 26.04 -10.80
CA THR A 676 -33.55 25.77 -9.44
C THR A 676 -32.07 26.18 -9.37
N PRO A 677 -31.67 27.14 -8.52
CA PRO A 677 -30.26 27.50 -8.40
C PRO A 677 -29.39 26.32 -7.95
N ASP A 678 -28.18 26.19 -8.51
CA ASP A 678 -27.28 25.04 -8.36
C ASP A 678 -27.07 24.60 -6.91
N PHE A 679 -27.01 25.56 -5.98
CA PHE A 679 -26.74 25.30 -4.57
C PHE A 679 -27.89 24.57 -3.85
N CYS A 680 -29.12 24.71 -4.36
CA CYS A 680 -30.30 24.03 -3.86
C CYS A 680 -30.87 23.00 -4.86
N ASP A 681 -30.13 22.72 -5.93
CA ASP A 681 -30.39 21.62 -6.84
C ASP A 681 -29.65 20.34 -6.41
N SER A 682 -30.34 19.21 -6.48
CA SER A 682 -29.76 17.89 -6.19
C SER A 682 -28.98 17.36 -7.40
N CYS A 683 -29.25 17.88 -8.60
CA CYS A 683 -28.62 17.53 -9.86
C CYS A 683 -28.18 18.80 -10.62
N PRO A 684 -27.17 19.56 -10.14
CA PRO A 684 -26.89 20.94 -10.57
C PRO A 684 -26.40 21.14 -12.01
N LEU A 685 -26.27 20.07 -12.78
CA LEU A 685 -25.76 20.06 -14.15
C LEU A 685 -26.72 19.35 -15.11
N ASP A 686 -27.86 18.85 -14.63
CA ASP A 686 -28.82 18.07 -15.39
C ASP A 686 -30.24 18.61 -15.22
N ALA A 687 -30.68 19.34 -16.25
CA ALA A 687 -31.98 20.00 -16.29
C ALA A 687 -33.19 19.04 -16.25
N ASP A 688 -32.98 17.72 -16.40
CA ASP A 688 -34.05 16.72 -16.29
C ASP A 688 -34.20 16.16 -14.85
N ASN A 689 -33.22 16.40 -13.95
CA ASN A 689 -33.17 16.00 -12.52
C ASN A 689 -33.43 14.49 -12.30
N ASP A 690 -33.60 14.04 -11.05
CA ASP A 690 -34.03 12.66 -10.72
C ASP A 690 -35.48 12.42 -11.17
N ALA A 691 -35.62 12.00 -12.43
CA ALA A 691 -36.88 12.00 -13.17
C ALA A 691 -37.88 10.92 -12.70
N ASP A 692 -37.40 9.81 -12.14
CA ASP A 692 -38.23 8.69 -11.66
C ASP A 692 -38.25 8.53 -10.13
N GLY A 693 -37.34 9.22 -9.42
CA GLY A 693 -37.34 9.37 -7.97
C GLY A 693 -36.56 8.31 -7.21
N ASP A 694 -35.57 7.67 -7.85
CA ASP A 694 -34.74 6.62 -7.27
C ASP A 694 -33.48 7.13 -6.54
N GLY A 695 -33.13 8.41 -6.75
CA GLY A 695 -32.02 9.11 -6.14
C GLY A 695 -30.77 9.28 -7.02
N LEU A 696 -30.82 8.93 -8.30
CA LEU A 696 -29.75 9.16 -9.29
C LEU A 696 -30.12 10.30 -10.25
N CYS A 697 -29.12 11.10 -10.66
CA CYS A 697 -29.31 12.17 -11.65
C CYS A 697 -29.31 11.57 -13.07
N GLY A 698 -30.17 12.08 -13.96
CA GLY A 698 -30.44 11.45 -15.26
C GLY A 698 -29.25 11.29 -16.23
N ASN A 699 -28.18 12.06 -16.03
CA ASN A 699 -26.91 11.93 -16.74
C ASN A 699 -25.98 10.83 -16.18
N ASP A 700 -26.19 10.41 -14.94
CA ASP A 700 -25.47 9.33 -14.25
C ASP A 700 -26.33 8.06 -14.08
N ASP A 701 -27.63 8.15 -14.36
CA ASP A 701 -28.58 7.06 -14.30
C ASP A 701 -28.63 6.28 -15.64
N LEU A 702 -28.36 4.98 -15.58
CA LEU A 702 -28.46 4.08 -16.74
C LEU A 702 -29.93 3.80 -17.13
N CYS A 703 -30.86 4.00 -16.19
CA CYS A 703 -32.29 3.81 -16.38
C CYS A 703 -33.12 5.05 -16.01
N PRO A 704 -32.93 6.21 -16.69
CA PRO A 704 -33.46 7.54 -16.28
C PRO A 704 -34.98 7.71 -16.16
N LEU A 705 -35.77 6.65 -16.36
CA LEU A 705 -37.23 6.68 -16.41
C LEU A 705 -37.87 5.50 -15.65
N ASP A 706 -37.08 4.62 -15.05
CA ASP A 706 -37.54 3.42 -14.34
C ASP A 706 -36.91 3.27 -12.95
N ALA A 707 -37.62 3.74 -11.92
CA ALA A 707 -37.13 3.77 -10.54
C ALA A 707 -36.86 2.40 -9.88
N ASP A 708 -37.21 1.30 -10.54
CA ASP A 708 -36.87 -0.06 -10.08
C ASP A 708 -35.50 -0.52 -10.64
N ASN A 709 -34.87 0.28 -11.51
CA ASN A 709 -33.59 0.06 -12.19
C ASN A 709 -33.48 -1.32 -12.88
N ASP A 710 -32.27 -1.71 -13.28
CA ASP A 710 -31.98 -3.06 -13.74
C ASP A 710 -32.08 -4.05 -12.56
N ALA A 711 -33.28 -4.62 -12.39
CA ALA A 711 -33.68 -5.35 -11.20
C ALA A 711 -33.01 -6.73 -11.06
N ASP A 712 -32.51 -7.30 -12.15
CA ASP A 712 -31.84 -8.61 -12.17
C ASP A 712 -30.36 -8.55 -12.61
N GLY A 713 -29.90 -7.41 -13.12
CA GLY A 713 -28.49 -7.10 -13.33
C GLY A 713 -27.97 -7.45 -14.74
N ASP A 714 -28.83 -7.51 -15.75
CA ASP A 714 -28.49 -7.90 -17.12
C ASP A 714 -28.14 -6.74 -18.07
N GLY A 715 -28.22 -5.50 -17.58
CA GLY A 715 -27.95 -4.26 -18.30
C GLY A 715 -29.13 -3.68 -19.07
N ILE A 716 -30.36 -4.21 -18.89
CA ILE A 716 -31.59 -3.73 -19.54
C ILE A 716 -32.56 -3.18 -18.49
N CYS A 717 -32.98 -1.92 -18.65
CA CYS A 717 -33.93 -1.31 -17.71
C CYS A 717 -35.29 -2.04 -17.72
N GLY A 718 -35.86 -2.25 -16.53
CA GLY A 718 -37.06 -3.09 -16.33
C GLY A 718 -38.31 -2.65 -17.11
N ASP A 719 -38.39 -1.38 -17.51
CA ASP A 719 -39.48 -0.84 -18.32
C ASP A 719 -39.40 -1.21 -19.81
N VAL A 720 -38.20 -1.57 -20.30
CA VAL A 720 -37.92 -2.05 -21.66
C VAL A 720 -37.54 -3.52 -21.72
N ASP A 721 -37.24 -4.13 -20.57
CA ASP A 721 -36.98 -5.55 -20.46
C ASP A 721 -38.26 -6.40 -20.65
N ALA A 722 -38.17 -7.42 -21.49
CA ALA A 722 -39.21 -8.39 -21.70
C ALA A 722 -39.26 -9.44 -20.58
N CYS A 723 -38.16 -9.61 -19.83
CA CYS A 723 -37.99 -10.58 -18.75
C CYS A 723 -37.45 -9.95 -17.43
N PRO A 724 -38.16 -8.96 -16.82
CA PRO A 724 -37.63 -8.00 -15.82
C PRO A 724 -37.17 -8.54 -14.44
N LEU A 725 -37.05 -9.86 -14.28
CA LEU A 725 -36.72 -10.54 -13.03
C LEU A 725 -35.87 -11.80 -13.30
N ASP A 726 -35.28 -11.91 -14.47
CA ASP A 726 -34.57 -13.05 -15.00
C ASP A 726 -33.39 -12.64 -15.87
N ALA A 727 -32.21 -12.48 -15.27
CA ALA A 727 -31.01 -11.99 -15.94
C ALA A 727 -30.56 -12.83 -17.14
N ASP A 728 -30.98 -14.10 -17.21
CA ASP A 728 -30.66 -15.02 -18.31
C ASP A 728 -31.59 -14.83 -19.52
N ASN A 729 -32.63 -13.98 -19.41
CA ASN A 729 -33.59 -13.65 -20.46
C ASN A 729 -34.25 -14.89 -21.13
N ASP A 730 -34.86 -14.68 -22.30
CA ASP A 730 -35.35 -15.74 -23.20
C ASP A 730 -34.15 -16.39 -23.92
N ALA A 731 -33.35 -17.17 -23.18
CA ALA A 731 -32.04 -17.68 -23.59
C ALA A 731 -32.06 -18.51 -24.88
N ASP A 732 -33.15 -19.23 -25.16
CA ASP A 732 -33.30 -20.04 -26.38
C ASP A 732 -34.18 -19.37 -27.46
N GLY A 733 -34.75 -18.20 -27.16
CA GLY A 733 -35.49 -17.36 -28.10
C GLY A 733 -36.88 -17.88 -28.47
N ASP A 734 -37.50 -18.72 -27.64
CA ASP A 734 -38.84 -19.29 -27.86
C ASP A 734 -39.99 -18.34 -27.46
N GLY A 735 -39.66 -17.28 -26.72
CA GLY A 735 -40.55 -16.24 -26.25
C GLY A 735 -41.06 -16.41 -24.83
N ILE A 736 -40.42 -17.26 -24.01
CA ILE A 736 -40.73 -17.51 -22.60
C ILE A 736 -39.46 -17.24 -21.77
N CYS A 737 -39.56 -16.36 -20.77
CA CYS A 737 -38.44 -16.09 -19.86
C CYS A 737 -38.03 -17.38 -19.12
N GLY A 738 -36.72 -17.63 -19.01
CA GLY A 738 -36.14 -18.87 -18.49
C GLY A 738 -36.65 -19.27 -17.10
N ASN A 739 -36.96 -18.32 -16.23
CA ASN A 739 -37.52 -18.57 -14.89
C ASN A 739 -38.97 -19.08 -14.90
N VAL A 740 -39.67 -19.00 -16.05
CA VAL A 740 -41.01 -19.57 -16.28
C VAL A 740 -40.98 -20.73 -17.28
N ASP A 741 -39.92 -20.88 -18.07
CA ASP A 741 -39.77 -21.99 -18.99
C ASP A 741 -39.45 -23.29 -18.23
N SER A 742 -40.10 -24.37 -18.66
CA SER A 742 -39.81 -25.72 -18.15
C SER A 742 -38.60 -26.34 -18.88
N CYS A 743 -38.24 -25.80 -20.05
CA CYS A 743 -37.11 -26.18 -20.86
C CYS A 743 -36.30 -24.94 -21.29
N PRO A 744 -35.62 -24.24 -20.36
CA PRO A 744 -35.09 -22.88 -20.57
C PRO A 744 -33.95 -22.73 -21.60
N LEU A 745 -33.51 -23.82 -22.22
CA LEU A 745 -32.36 -23.88 -23.12
C LEU A 745 -32.71 -24.63 -24.42
N ASP A 746 -33.98 -24.95 -24.65
CA ASP A 746 -34.44 -25.72 -25.81
C ASP A 746 -35.69 -25.09 -26.44
N SER A 747 -35.46 -24.33 -27.52
CA SER A 747 -36.49 -23.62 -28.27
C SER A 747 -37.58 -24.50 -28.90
N GLU A 748 -37.37 -25.82 -28.95
CA GLU A 748 -38.36 -26.79 -29.46
C GLU A 748 -39.26 -27.34 -28.34
N ASN A 749 -38.85 -27.12 -27.08
CA ASN A 749 -39.52 -27.49 -25.83
C ASN A 749 -39.85 -29.02 -25.82
N ASP A 750 -40.68 -29.54 -24.90
CA ASP A 750 -41.07 -30.96 -24.88
C ASP A 750 -41.91 -31.35 -26.15
N ALA A 751 -41.21 -31.76 -27.20
CA ALA A 751 -41.72 -31.84 -28.56
C ALA A 751 -42.71 -33.01 -28.79
N ASP A 752 -42.58 -34.11 -28.05
CA ASP A 752 -43.48 -35.27 -28.15
C ASP A 752 -44.42 -35.46 -26.94
N GLY A 753 -44.22 -34.67 -25.88
CA GLY A 753 -45.18 -34.44 -24.79
C GLY A 753 -45.08 -35.47 -23.67
N ASP A 754 -43.93 -36.09 -23.48
CA ASP A 754 -43.69 -37.13 -22.47
C ASP A 754 -43.12 -36.56 -21.14
N GLY A 755 -42.79 -35.27 -21.13
CA GLY A 755 -42.32 -34.51 -19.97
C GLY A 755 -40.82 -34.30 -19.90
N VAL A 756 -40.06 -34.68 -20.93
CA VAL A 756 -38.61 -34.44 -21.04
C VAL A 756 -38.35 -33.40 -22.15
N CYS A 757 -37.48 -32.43 -21.87
CA CYS A 757 -37.09 -31.41 -22.86
C CYS A 757 -36.30 -32.06 -23.99
N GLY A 758 -36.44 -31.59 -25.23
CA GLY A 758 -35.87 -32.24 -26.43
C GLY A 758 -34.34 -32.33 -26.43
N ASN A 759 -33.66 -31.42 -25.74
CA ASN A 759 -32.22 -31.49 -25.49
C ASN A 759 -31.80 -32.57 -24.46
N VAL A 760 -32.74 -33.15 -23.71
CA VAL A 760 -32.54 -34.21 -22.70
C VAL A 760 -33.24 -35.53 -23.08
N ASP A 761 -34.10 -35.52 -24.10
CA ASP A 761 -34.83 -36.70 -24.61
C ASP A 761 -33.86 -37.78 -25.13
N ILE A 762 -33.86 -38.94 -24.46
CA ILE A 762 -32.93 -40.05 -24.74
C ILE A 762 -33.42 -40.84 -25.95
N CYS A 763 -34.73 -40.89 -26.20
CA CYS A 763 -35.31 -41.68 -27.28
C CYS A 763 -36.30 -40.88 -28.14
N PRO A 764 -35.77 -40.05 -29.07
CA PRO A 764 -36.56 -39.07 -29.81
C PRO A 764 -37.79 -39.64 -30.53
N GLY A 765 -38.98 -39.20 -30.11
CA GLY A 765 -40.29 -39.64 -30.63
C GLY A 765 -40.88 -40.87 -29.94
N GLY A 766 -40.32 -41.25 -28.79
CA GLY A 766 -40.65 -42.37 -27.92
C GLY A 766 -41.51 -41.99 -26.71
N ASP A 767 -41.36 -42.70 -25.60
CA ASP A 767 -41.88 -42.30 -24.27
C ASP A 767 -40.83 -42.80 -23.30
N ASP A 768 -40.02 -41.90 -22.76
CA ASP A 768 -38.84 -42.20 -21.95
C ASP A 768 -39.23 -42.82 -20.59
N ASN A 769 -40.51 -42.79 -20.24
CA ASN A 769 -41.02 -43.37 -18.99
C ASN A 769 -41.30 -44.88 -19.07
N VAL A 770 -41.05 -45.53 -20.21
CA VAL A 770 -41.34 -46.96 -20.41
C VAL A 770 -40.04 -47.73 -20.64
N ASP A 771 -39.54 -48.29 -19.55
CA ASP A 771 -38.38 -49.19 -19.48
C ASP A 771 -38.79 -50.45 -18.71
N THR A 772 -38.91 -51.58 -19.42
CA THR A 772 -39.51 -52.82 -18.92
C THR A 772 -38.56 -53.60 -18.01
N ASP A 773 -37.27 -53.63 -18.30
CA ASP A 773 -36.26 -54.34 -17.51
C ASP A 773 -35.47 -53.43 -16.56
N GLN A 774 -35.74 -52.11 -16.61
CA GLN A 774 -35.24 -51.08 -15.71
C GLN A 774 -33.72 -50.92 -15.80
N ASP A 775 -33.15 -51.02 -17.00
CA ASP A 775 -31.72 -50.86 -17.24
C ASP A 775 -31.29 -49.41 -17.54
N GLY A 776 -32.27 -48.50 -17.68
CA GLY A 776 -32.04 -47.08 -17.98
C GLY A 776 -32.21 -46.72 -19.45
N THR A 777 -32.38 -47.69 -20.36
CA THR A 777 -32.67 -47.45 -21.78
C THR A 777 -34.15 -47.73 -22.08
N PRO A 778 -34.94 -46.75 -22.54
CA PRO A 778 -36.36 -46.97 -22.83
C PRO A 778 -36.63 -48.08 -23.87
N ASP A 779 -37.72 -48.85 -23.68
CA ASP A 779 -38.11 -50.02 -24.49
C ASP A 779 -38.13 -49.76 -26.01
N PHE A 780 -38.37 -48.50 -26.42
CA PHE A 780 -38.53 -48.13 -27.82
C PHE A 780 -37.21 -48.14 -28.59
N CYS A 781 -36.11 -47.92 -27.89
CA CYS A 781 -34.75 -47.77 -28.40
C CYS A 781 -33.79 -48.88 -27.91
N ASP A 782 -34.24 -49.74 -26.99
CA ASP A 782 -33.46 -50.88 -26.48
C ASP A 782 -33.50 -52.14 -27.41
N PRO A 783 -32.33 -52.68 -27.84
CA PRO A 783 -32.21 -53.94 -28.58
C PRO A 783 -32.45 -55.23 -27.76
N CYS A 784 -32.31 -55.23 -26.43
CA CYS A 784 -32.58 -56.35 -25.52
C CYS A 784 -33.66 -56.01 -24.44
N PRO A 785 -34.90 -55.61 -24.83
CA PRO A 785 -35.94 -54.96 -23.99
C PRO A 785 -36.62 -55.81 -22.90
N VAL A 786 -35.98 -56.88 -22.46
CA VAL A 786 -36.44 -57.75 -21.36
C VAL A 786 -35.28 -58.33 -20.53
N ASP A 787 -34.05 -57.96 -20.84
CA ASP A 787 -32.82 -58.47 -20.23
C ASP A 787 -31.99 -57.30 -19.71
N SER A 788 -32.17 -56.99 -18.42
CA SER A 788 -31.51 -55.88 -17.72
C SER A 788 -29.98 -55.94 -17.65
N SER A 789 -29.38 -56.96 -18.25
CA SER A 789 -27.93 -57.17 -18.36
C SER A 789 -27.39 -56.63 -19.69
N GLY A 790 -28.25 -56.46 -20.70
CA GLY A 790 -27.87 -56.04 -22.04
C GLY A 790 -27.09 -57.09 -22.84
N ASP A 791 -26.18 -56.58 -23.66
CA ASP A 791 -25.18 -57.29 -24.47
C ASP A 791 -23.82 -56.69 -24.07
N SER A 792 -23.26 -57.21 -22.98
CA SER A 792 -22.16 -56.61 -22.21
C SER A 792 -20.85 -56.48 -23.00
N ASP A 793 -20.67 -57.26 -24.07
CA ASP A 793 -19.48 -57.20 -24.93
C ASP A 793 -19.79 -56.79 -26.39
N GLY A 794 -21.06 -56.54 -26.72
CA GLY A 794 -21.50 -55.92 -27.96
C GLY A 794 -21.39 -56.81 -29.20
N ASP A 795 -21.31 -58.13 -29.01
CA ASP A 795 -21.14 -59.10 -30.11
C ASP A 795 -22.46 -59.42 -30.85
N GLY A 796 -23.59 -58.94 -30.32
CA GLY A 796 -24.93 -59.11 -30.85
C GLY A 796 -25.73 -60.25 -30.21
N VAL A 797 -25.26 -60.82 -29.09
CA VAL A 797 -25.92 -61.88 -28.32
C VAL A 797 -26.14 -61.42 -26.87
N CYS A 798 -27.39 -61.17 -26.46
CA CYS A 798 -27.67 -60.75 -25.07
C CYS A 798 -27.07 -61.77 -24.05
N ASP A 799 -26.52 -61.26 -22.95
CA ASP A 799 -25.68 -61.98 -21.96
C ASP A 799 -26.26 -63.32 -21.48
N THR A 800 -27.59 -63.42 -21.38
CA THR A 800 -28.25 -64.66 -20.95
C THR A 800 -28.10 -65.83 -21.93
N ALA A 801 -27.53 -65.59 -23.11
CA ALA A 801 -27.27 -66.57 -24.16
C ALA A 801 -25.78 -66.66 -24.59
N ASP A 802 -24.90 -65.85 -24.02
CA ASP A 802 -23.46 -65.78 -24.31
C ASP A 802 -22.67 -66.91 -23.60
N ILE A 803 -21.71 -67.53 -24.31
CA ILE A 803 -20.86 -68.63 -23.84
C ILE A 803 -19.51 -68.12 -23.32
N CYS A 804 -18.95 -67.04 -23.88
CA CYS A 804 -17.65 -66.51 -23.54
C CYS A 804 -17.67 -64.99 -23.37
N ALA A 805 -18.08 -64.58 -22.17
CA ALA A 805 -18.17 -63.19 -21.74
C ALA A 805 -16.92 -62.36 -22.09
N GLY A 806 -17.10 -61.34 -22.92
CA GLY A 806 -16.07 -60.39 -23.33
C GLY A 806 -15.44 -60.67 -24.70
N GLY A 807 -15.90 -61.70 -25.44
CA GLY A 807 -15.29 -62.11 -26.70
C GLY A 807 -16.25 -62.80 -27.68
N ASP A 808 -15.96 -62.66 -28.98
CA ASP A 808 -16.83 -63.17 -30.05
C ASP A 808 -16.93 -64.72 -30.04
N ASP A 809 -18.13 -65.20 -29.69
CA ASP A 809 -18.52 -66.62 -29.61
C ASP A 809 -18.33 -67.40 -30.94
N ASN A 810 -18.01 -66.73 -32.06
CA ASN A 810 -17.88 -67.34 -33.38
C ASN A 810 -16.45 -67.74 -33.80
N ILE A 811 -15.44 -67.56 -32.95
CA ILE A 811 -14.02 -67.84 -33.26
C ILE A 811 -13.49 -69.00 -32.39
N ASP A 812 -13.11 -70.13 -33.02
CA ASP A 812 -12.54 -71.36 -32.41
C ASP A 812 -11.52 -71.98 -33.39
N SER A 813 -10.23 -71.80 -33.11
CA SER A 813 -9.08 -72.04 -33.99
C SER A 813 -8.64 -73.50 -34.02
N ASP A 814 -8.65 -74.18 -32.88
CA ASP A 814 -8.21 -75.57 -32.77
C ASP A 814 -9.37 -76.60 -32.85
N GLN A 815 -10.61 -76.09 -32.82
CA GLN A 815 -11.88 -76.82 -32.95
C GLN A 815 -12.15 -77.81 -31.82
N ASP A 816 -11.70 -77.49 -30.60
CA ASP A 816 -11.99 -78.29 -29.41
C ASP A 816 -13.41 -78.04 -28.84
N GLY A 817 -14.05 -76.93 -29.23
CA GLY A 817 -15.39 -76.53 -28.83
C GLY A 817 -15.44 -75.44 -27.76
N THR A 818 -14.30 -74.88 -27.37
CA THR A 818 -14.13 -73.68 -26.55
C THR A 818 -13.70 -72.54 -27.47
N PRO A 819 -14.45 -71.41 -27.55
CA PRO A 819 -14.01 -70.25 -28.32
C PRO A 819 -12.62 -69.75 -27.90
N ASP A 820 -11.84 -69.22 -28.84
CA ASP A 820 -10.42 -68.86 -28.65
C ASP A 820 -10.19 -67.90 -27.48
N PHE A 821 -11.13 -66.98 -27.24
CA PHE A 821 -11.02 -65.97 -26.18
C PHE A 821 -11.07 -66.58 -24.77
N CYS A 822 -11.73 -67.73 -24.62
CA CYS A 822 -11.95 -68.42 -23.35
C CYS A 822 -11.24 -69.80 -23.31
N ASP A 823 -10.37 -70.08 -24.28
CA ASP A 823 -9.50 -71.26 -24.32
C ASP A 823 -8.09 -70.90 -23.84
N SER A 824 -7.62 -71.54 -22.76
CA SER A 824 -6.29 -71.30 -22.20
C SER A 824 -5.16 -71.90 -23.05
N CYS A 825 -5.47 -72.78 -24.01
CA CYS A 825 -4.51 -73.32 -24.97
C CYS A 825 -5.08 -73.26 -26.41
N PRO A 826 -5.30 -72.07 -27.00
CA PRO A 826 -6.07 -71.85 -28.25
C PRO A 826 -5.55 -72.55 -29.52
N LEU A 827 -4.40 -73.21 -29.44
CA LEU A 827 -3.72 -73.89 -30.54
C LEU A 827 -3.39 -75.36 -30.24
N ASP A 828 -3.68 -75.85 -29.02
CA ASP A 828 -3.34 -77.20 -28.59
C ASP A 828 -4.50 -77.92 -27.90
N SER A 829 -5.26 -78.65 -28.71
CA SER A 829 -6.36 -79.56 -28.34
C SER A 829 -6.10 -80.62 -27.25
N ALA A 830 -4.89 -80.70 -26.70
CA ALA A 830 -4.57 -81.55 -25.54
C ALA A 830 -4.71 -80.80 -24.20
N ASN A 831 -4.68 -79.47 -24.25
CA ASN A 831 -4.79 -78.49 -23.17
C ASN A 831 -3.83 -78.80 -22.01
N ASP A 832 -3.97 -78.12 -20.89
CA ASP A 832 -3.21 -78.35 -19.65
C ASP A 832 -3.71 -79.64 -18.95
N ALA A 833 -2.82 -80.63 -18.81
CA ALA A 833 -3.18 -82.01 -18.49
C ALA A 833 -3.24 -82.31 -16.98
N ASP A 834 -2.42 -81.62 -16.18
CA ASP A 834 -2.34 -81.70 -14.72
C ASP A 834 -2.84 -80.44 -14.01
N GLY A 835 -3.14 -79.38 -14.76
CA GLY A 835 -3.87 -78.21 -14.27
C GLY A 835 -2.99 -77.14 -13.65
N ASP A 836 -1.72 -77.06 -14.06
CA ASP A 836 -0.71 -76.15 -13.50
C ASP A 836 -0.57 -74.83 -14.28
N GLY A 837 -1.35 -74.65 -15.36
CA GLY A 837 -1.36 -73.47 -16.21
C GLY A 837 -0.43 -73.54 -17.42
N LEU A 838 0.37 -74.60 -17.57
CA LEU A 838 1.24 -74.80 -18.73
C LEU A 838 0.62 -75.77 -19.74
N CYS A 839 0.49 -75.35 -20.99
CA CYS A 839 0.03 -76.26 -22.04
C CYS A 839 1.01 -77.45 -22.14
N ALA A 840 0.48 -78.67 -22.27
CA ALA A 840 1.24 -79.92 -22.15
C ALA A 840 2.40 -80.10 -23.15
N ASN A 841 2.52 -79.22 -24.14
CA ASN A 841 3.63 -79.17 -25.09
C ASN A 841 4.83 -78.32 -24.62
N VAL A 842 4.67 -77.54 -23.54
CA VAL A 842 5.67 -76.67 -22.91
C VAL A 842 6.12 -77.19 -21.54
N ASP A 843 5.24 -77.89 -20.79
CA ASP A 843 5.55 -78.34 -19.44
C ASP A 843 6.66 -79.42 -19.36
N THR A 844 7.67 -79.15 -18.51
CA THR A 844 8.81 -80.02 -18.17
C THR A 844 8.47 -81.12 -17.17
N CYS A 845 7.42 -80.94 -16.37
CA CYS A 845 6.88 -81.89 -15.41
C CYS A 845 5.40 -82.26 -15.71
N PRO A 846 5.07 -82.76 -16.92
CA PRO A 846 3.71 -82.89 -17.50
C PRO A 846 2.78 -83.92 -16.86
N LEU A 847 3.06 -84.34 -15.63
CA LEU A 847 2.23 -85.22 -14.80
C LEU A 847 2.26 -84.84 -13.32
N ASP A 848 2.96 -83.76 -12.94
CA ASP A 848 3.19 -83.34 -11.56
C ASP A 848 2.95 -81.84 -11.43
N SER A 849 1.77 -81.50 -10.92
CA SER A 849 1.27 -80.14 -10.80
C SER A 849 2.07 -79.23 -9.86
N ASP A 850 2.96 -79.81 -9.05
CA ASP A 850 3.79 -79.07 -8.09
C ASP A 850 5.16 -78.69 -8.69
N ASN A 851 5.46 -79.16 -9.91
CA ASN A 851 6.66 -78.90 -10.70
C ASN A 851 7.99 -78.99 -9.89
N ASP A 852 9.05 -78.33 -10.37
CA ASP A 852 10.29 -78.09 -9.64
C ASP A 852 10.13 -76.84 -8.77
N ALA A 853 9.56 -77.02 -7.58
CA ALA A 853 8.99 -75.93 -6.77
C ALA A 853 10.03 -74.93 -6.23
N ASP A 854 11.29 -75.32 -6.10
CA ASP A 854 12.40 -74.43 -5.67
C ASP A 854 13.45 -74.20 -6.77
N GLY A 855 13.30 -74.84 -7.94
CA GLY A 855 14.11 -74.58 -9.12
C GLY A 855 15.51 -75.20 -9.07
N ASP A 856 15.74 -76.17 -8.17
CA ASP A 856 17.05 -76.82 -7.99
C ASP A 856 17.33 -77.92 -9.05
N GLY A 857 16.35 -78.20 -9.91
CA GLY A 857 16.40 -79.19 -10.97
C GLY A 857 15.79 -80.55 -10.60
N LEU A 858 15.14 -80.66 -9.44
CA LEU A 858 14.46 -81.86 -8.96
C LEU A 858 12.95 -81.63 -8.79
N CYS A 859 12.14 -82.52 -9.37
CA CYS A 859 10.70 -82.48 -9.14
C CYS A 859 10.40 -82.65 -7.64
N ALA A 860 9.43 -81.90 -7.12
CA ALA A 860 9.10 -81.85 -5.69
C ALA A 860 8.85 -83.23 -5.04
N ASP A 861 8.50 -84.27 -5.82
CA ASP A 861 8.27 -85.63 -5.34
C ASP A 861 9.56 -86.42 -4.96
N VAL A 862 10.74 -85.91 -5.34
CA VAL A 862 12.05 -86.51 -5.06
C VAL A 862 13.00 -85.66 -4.21
N ASP A 863 12.62 -84.43 -3.89
CA ASP A 863 13.42 -83.51 -3.07
C ASP A 863 13.30 -83.77 -1.55
N THR A 864 14.35 -83.48 -0.77
CA THR A 864 14.38 -83.59 0.71
C THR A 864 14.00 -82.29 1.42
N CYS A 865 14.28 -81.14 0.80
CA CYS A 865 13.81 -79.81 1.19
C CYS A 865 13.07 -79.23 -0.04
N PRO A 866 11.88 -79.73 -0.41
CA PRO A 866 11.24 -79.52 -1.73
C PRO A 866 10.76 -78.11 -2.05
N PHE A 867 11.11 -77.15 -1.21
CA PHE A 867 10.70 -75.76 -1.27
C PHE A 867 11.88 -74.83 -0.93
N ASP A 868 13.10 -75.38 -0.85
CA ASP A 868 14.31 -74.66 -0.45
C ASP A 868 15.51 -75.14 -1.28
N SER A 869 15.88 -74.32 -2.26
CA SER A 869 16.98 -74.59 -3.18
C SER A 869 18.35 -74.55 -2.51
N ALA A 870 18.49 -73.90 -1.35
CA ALA A 870 19.75 -73.83 -0.59
C ALA A 870 20.06 -75.11 0.16
N ASN A 871 19.03 -75.93 0.46
CA ASN A 871 19.12 -77.14 1.25
C ASN A 871 19.75 -76.89 2.66
N ASP A 872 19.99 -77.93 3.46
CA ASP A 872 20.65 -77.85 4.79
C ASP A 872 22.13 -77.41 4.66
N ALA A 873 22.35 -76.09 4.73
CA ALA A 873 23.60 -75.42 4.34
C ALA A 873 24.75 -75.58 5.34
N ASP A 874 24.48 -75.53 6.65
CA ASP A 874 25.49 -75.68 7.70
C ASP A 874 25.55 -77.11 8.31
N GLY A 875 24.58 -77.96 7.96
CA GLY A 875 24.58 -79.39 8.25
C GLY A 875 24.09 -79.75 9.65
N ASP A 876 23.35 -78.85 10.30
CA ASP A 876 22.77 -79.05 11.62
C ASP A 876 21.48 -79.90 11.59
N GLY A 877 20.88 -80.07 10.39
CA GLY A 877 19.72 -80.90 10.12
C GLY A 877 18.40 -80.15 9.96
N VAL A 878 18.43 -78.82 9.87
CA VAL A 878 17.31 -77.95 9.52
C VAL A 878 17.50 -77.47 8.07
N CYS A 879 16.42 -77.44 7.26
CA CYS A 879 16.49 -76.88 5.90
C CYS A 879 16.68 -75.35 6.02
N GLY A 880 17.38 -74.70 5.09
CA GLY A 880 17.77 -73.29 5.20
C GLY A 880 16.58 -72.34 5.28
N ASP A 881 15.41 -72.74 4.77
CA ASP A 881 14.14 -72.03 4.91
C ASP A 881 13.53 -72.07 6.33
N VAL A 882 13.97 -73.02 7.17
CA VAL A 882 13.51 -73.21 8.56
C VAL A 882 14.62 -72.97 9.59
N ASP A 883 15.86 -72.81 9.13
CA ASP A 883 17.03 -72.50 9.94
C ASP A 883 16.86 -71.08 10.52
N THR A 884 16.77 -71.00 11.84
CA THR A 884 16.49 -69.74 12.53
C THR A 884 17.77 -68.92 12.72
N CYS A 885 18.93 -69.56 12.60
CA CYS A 885 20.21 -68.99 12.99
C CYS A 885 21.32 -69.41 11.99
N PRO A 886 21.32 -68.86 10.76
CA PRO A 886 22.16 -69.36 9.67
C PRO A 886 23.66 -69.33 10.00
N GLY A 887 24.29 -70.52 10.11
CA GLY A 887 25.69 -70.69 10.48
C GLY A 887 25.96 -70.95 11.96
N GLY A 888 24.89 -71.03 12.78
CA GLY A 888 24.87 -71.32 14.20
C GLY A 888 24.48 -72.77 14.53
N ASP A 889 23.96 -73.01 15.74
CA ASP A 889 23.30 -74.28 16.08
C ASP A 889 21.99 -73.90 16.75
N ASP A 890 20.86 -74.17 16.06
CA ASP A 890 19.50 -73.82 16.49
C ASP A 890 19.10 -74.43 17.85
N ASN A 891 19.92 -75.30 18.44
CA ASN A 891 19.63 -75.99 19.69
C ASN A 891 20.23 -75.31 20.95
N ILE A 892 20.90 -74.16 20.83
CA ILE A 892 21.52 -73.44 21.95
C ILE A 892 20.79 -72.10 22.17
N ASP A 893 20.04 -72.02 23.28
CA ASP A 893 19.26 -70.86 23.73
C ASP A 893 19.38 -70.78 25.28
N SER A 894 20.08 -69.76 25.75
CA SER A 894 20.60 -69.61 27.12
C SER A 894 19.59 -69.02 28.09
N ASP A 895 18.77 -68.07 27.65
CA ASP A 895 17.75 -67.42 28.46
C ASP A 895 16.33 -68.01 28.25
N GLN A 896 16.19 -68.89 27.27
CA GLN A 896 15.00 -69.68 26.92
C GLN A 896 13.83 -68.82 26.40
N ASP A 897 14.14 -67.76 25.65
CA ASP A 897 13.15 -66.89 25.01
C ASP A 897 12.63 -67.47 23.66
N GLY A 898 13.40 -68.38 23.05
CA GLY A 898 13.10 -69.02 21.77
C GLY A 898 14.00 -68.60 20.62
N THR A 899 14.93 -67.67 20.83
CA THR A 899 15.95 -67.22 19.87
C THR A 899 17.29 -67.87 20.22
N PRO A 900 17.97 -68.57 19.29
CA PRO A 900 19.25 -69.19 19.61
C PRO A 900 20.38 -68.16 19.87
N ASP A 901 21.26 -68.44 20.84
CA ASP A 901 22.31 -67.55 21.36
C ASP A 901 23.19 -66.86 20.29
N PHE A 902 23.33 -67.48 19.12
CA PHE A 902 24.19 -66.97 18.04
C PHE A 902 23.54 -65.81 17.28
N CYS A 903 22.21 -65.75 17.23
CA CYS A 903 21.40 -64.72 16.56
C CYS A 903 20.52 -63.93 17.54
N ASP A 904 20.69 -64.17 18.84
CA ASP A 904 20.05 -63.40 19.90
C ASP A 904 20.88 -62.14 20.21
N SER A 905 20.27 -60.98 20.03
CA SER A 905 20.86 -59.66 20.34
C SER A 905 21.03 -59.45 21.85
N CYS A 906 20.23 -60.13 22.66
CA CYS A 906 20.20 -60.07 24.12
C CYS A 906 20.30 -61.47 24.76
N PRO A 907 21.40 -62.24 24.58
CA PRO A 907 21.52 -63.68 24.91
C PRO A 907 21.31 -64.12 26.37
N LEU A 908 21.00 -63.18 27.25
CA LEU A 908 20.86 -63.37 28.69
C LEU A 908 19.58 -62.73 29.25
N ASP A 909 18.80 -62.02 28.43
CA ASP A 909 17.61 -61.29 28.84
C ASP A 909 16.37 -61.76 28.07
N ALA A 910 15.63 -62.69 28.68
CA ALA A 910 14.47 -63.32 28.06
C ALA A 910 13.27 -62.38 27.83
N ALA A 911 13.35 -61.11 28.20
CA ALA A 911 12.38 -60.09 27.80
C ALA A 911 12.66 -59.54 26.39
N GLY A 912 13.92 -59.64 25.94
CA GLY A 912 14.39 -59.14 24.66
C GLY A 912 14.54 -57.63 24.64
N ASP A 913 14.32 -57.08 23.46
CA ASP A 913 14.23 -55.67 23.13
C ASP A 913 12.79 -55.47 22.59
N SER A 914 11.93 -54.89 23.44
CA SER A 914 10.46 -54.88 23.29
C SER A 914 9.97 -53.92 22.20
N ASP A 915 10.74 -52.88 21.89
CA ASP A 915 10.46 -51.89 20.84
C ASP A 915 11.38 -52.00 19.63
N GLY A 916 12.49 -52.74 19.73
CA GLY A 916 13.32 -53.18 18.61
C GLY A 916 14.38 -52.18 18.19
N ASP A 917 14.85 -51.35 19.12
CA ASP A 917 15.76 -50.23 18.88
C ASP A 917 17.25 -50.58 19.05
N GLY A 918 17.55 -51.81 19.44
CA GLY A 918 18.90 -52.32 19.68
C GLY A 918 19.36 -52.28 21.14
N SER A 919 18.54 -51.76 22.06
CA SER A 919 18.76 -51.77 23.51
C SER A 919 17.91 -52.84 24.18
N CYS A 920 18.51 -53.73 24.97
CA CYS A 920 17.72 -54.73 25.71
C CYS A 920 16.82 -54.02 26.75
N ASP A 921 15.59 -54.51 26.97
CA ASP A 921 14.60 -53.97 27.92
C ASP A 921 15.15 -53.64 29.33
N SER A 922 16.21 -54.33 29.76
CA SER A 922 16.84 -54.10 31.06
C SER A 922 17.76 -52.88 31.13
N GLU A 923 18.14 -52.32 29.98
CA GLU A 923 19.00 -51.14 29.80
C GLU A 923 18.35 -50.03 28.93
N ASP A 924 17.16 -50.27 28.37
CA ASP A 924 16.31 -49.35 27.59
C ASP A 924 15.84 -48.13 28.42
N THR A 925 16.08 -46.94 27.86
CA THR A 925 15.82 -45.63 28.46
C THR A 925 14.41 -45.11 28.16
N CYS A 926 13.87 -45.46 26.99
CA CYS A 926 12.60 -44.99 26.44
C CYS A 926 11.62 -46.13 26.09
N PRO A 927 11.03 -46.82 27.09
CA PRO A 927 10.30 -48.06 26.82
C PRO A 927 9.09 -47.90 25.89
N GLY A 928 9.21 -48.43 24.67
CA GLY A 928 8.23 -48.37 23.59
C GLY A 928 8.65 -47.55 22.36
N GLY A 929 9.86 -46.99 22.32
CA GLY A 929 10.38 -46.11 21.27
C GLY A 929 11.89 -46.26 21.07
N ASP A 930 12.45 -45.60 20.06
CA ASP A 930 13.87 -45.77 19.69
C ASP A 930 14.78 -44.83 20.51
N ASP A 931 15.65 -45.39 21.35
CA ASP A 931 16.64 -44.68 22.18
C ASP A 931 17.69 -43.90 21.36
N ASN A 932 17.83 -44.18 20.06
CA ASN A 932 18.82 -43.52 19.20
C ASN A 932 18.29 -42.29 18.47
N VAL A 933 17.00 -41.99 18.60
CA VAL A 933 16.36 -40.84 17.95
C VAL A 933 16.10 -39.76 19.00
N ASP A 934 16.95 -38.74 18.97
CA ASP A 934 16.95 -37.56 19.84
C ASP A 934 17.19 -36.34 18.93
N SER A 935 16.10 -35.70 18.52
CA SER A 935 16.08 -34.69 17.45
C SER A 935 16.63 -33.33 17.89
N ASP A 936 16.52 -32.99 19.17
CA ASP A 936 17.05 -31.76 19.75
C ASP A 936 18.34 -31.96 20.58
N LEU A 937 18.77 -33.23 20.74
CA LEU A 937 20.03 -33.65 21.36
C LEU A 937 20.11 -33.34 22.87
N ASP A 938 18.97 -33.32 23.56
CA ASP A 938 18.88 -33.01 24.99
C ASP A 938 19.18 -34.23 25.90
N GLY A 939 19.25 -35.43 25.30
CA GLY A 939 19.49 -36.70 25.96
C GLY A 939 18.23 -37.49 26.31
N THR A 940 17.04 -37.01 25.95
CA THR A 940 15.75 -37.67 26.06
C THR A 940 15.28 -38.08 24.66
N PRO A 941 15.11 -39.38 24.37
CA PRO A 941 14.67 -39.81 23.05
C PRO A 941 13.25 -39.32 22.69
N ASP A 942 13.05 -38.92 21.43
CA ASP A 942 11.86 -38.22 20.91
C ASP A 942 10.52 -38.87 21.32
N PHE A 943 10.48 -40.20 21.41
CA PHE A 943 9.26 -40.94 21.71
C PHE A 943 8.76 -40.73 23.15
N CYS A 944 9.67 -40.53 24.09
CA CYS A 944 9.38 -40.23 25.49
C CYS A 944 9.65 -38.77 25.84
N ASP A 945 10.07 -37.96 24.86
CA ASP A 945 10.14 -36.53 24.95
C ASP A 945 8.74 -35.89 24.78
N SER A 946 8.42 -34.92 25.64
CA SER A 946 7.17 -34.17 25.56
C SER A 946 7.27 -32.98 24.60
N CYS A 947 8.50 -32.55 24.29
CA CYS A 947 8.90 -31.46 23.42
C CYS A 947 10.06 -31.88 22.48
N PRO A 948 9.83 -32.81 21.53
CA PRO A 948 10.89 -33.52 20.78
C PRO A 948 11.71 -32.68 19.79
N LEU A 949 11.56 -31.36 19.81
CA LEU A 949 12.24 -30.43 18.90
C LEU A 949 12.84 -29.25 19.66
N ASP A 950 12.78 -29.28 20.99
CA ASP A 950 13.17 -28.19 21.87
C ASP A 950 13.93 -28.73 23.09
N ALA A 951 15.25 -28.55 23.05
CA ALA A 951 16.17 -29.05 24.07
C ALA A 951 15.97 -28.43 25.46
N ASP A 952 15.22 -27.33 25.57
CA ASP A 952 14.90 -26.73 26.87
C ASP A 952 13.67 -27.39 27.53
N ASN A 953 12.87 -28.13 26.77
CA ASN A 953 11.80 -29.01 27.26
C ASN A 953 10.75 -28.27 28.14
N ASP A 954 9.82 -28.98 28.80
CA ASP A 954 8.83 -28.38 29.74
C ASP A 954 9.45 -28.20 31.15
N LEU A 955 10.22 -27.12 31.32
CA LEU A 955 11.03 -26.83 32.52
C LEU A 955 10.23 -26.72 33.83
N ASP A 956 8.99 -26.24 33.77
CA ASP A 956 8.16 -26.00 34.96
C ASP A 956 6.96 -26.95 35.13
N GLY A 957 6.66 -27.75 34.10
CA GLY A 957 5.70 -28.85 34.11
C GLY A 957 4.25 -28.42 33.87
N ASP A 958 4.01 -27.32 33.16
CA ASP A 958 2.68 -26.78 32.85
C ASP A 958 2.07 -27.37 31.55
N GLY A 959 2.90 -28.01 30.72
CA GLY A 959 2.54 -28.63 29.45
C GLY A 959 2.81 -27.78 28.21
N LEU A 960 3.57 -26.69 28.31
CA LEU A 960 4.13 -25.94 27.19
C LEU A 960 5.63 -26.23 27.04
N CYS A 961 6.11 -26.27 25.80
CA CYS A 961 7.55 -26.44 25.51
C CYS A 961 8.27 -25.11 25.67
N GLY A 962 9.52 -25.11 26.13
CA GLY A 962 10.29 -23.90 26.45
C GLY A 962 10.41 -22.88 25.31
N ASP A 963 10.37 -23.33 24.05
CA ASP A 963 10.35 -22.50 22.85
C ASP A 963 9.01 -21.77 22.60
N VAL A 964 7.91 -22.30 23.14
CA VAL A 964 6.55 -21.77 23.04
C VAL A 964 6.10 -21.12 24.35
N ASP A 965 6.68 -21.51 25.47
CA ASP A 965 6.34 -21.02 26.79
C ASP A 965 6.96 -19.65 27.01
N ILE A 966 6.11 -18.61 27.04
CA ILE A 966 6.52 -17.25 27.39
C ILE A 966 6.99 -17.14 28.84
N CYS A 967 6.67 -18.13 29.68
CA CYS A 967 7.02 -18.20 31.09
C CYS A 967 7.74 -19.50 31.48
N PRO A 968 8.93 -19.81 30.91
CA PRO A 968 9.59 -21.13 30.99
C PRO A 968 9.96 -21.63 32.40
N LEU A 969 9.71 -20.83 33.44
CA LEU A 969 10.07 -21.12 34.83
C LEU A 969 8.89 -20.92 35.80
N ASP A 970 7.72 -20.51 35.31
CA ASP A 970 6.53 -20.24 36.11
C ASP A 970 5.27 -20.93 35.57
N SER A 971 4.97 -22.09 36.15
CA SER A 971 3.79 -22.93 35.84
C SER A 971 2.41 -22.28 36.08
N ALA A 972 2.36 -21.03 36.55
CA ALA A 972 1.15 -20.23 36.61
C ALA A 972 0.86 -19.48 35.29
N ASN A 973 1.87 -19.38 34.44
CA ASN A 973 1.94 -18.68 33.16
C ASN A 973 1.48 -17.23 33.29
N ASP A 974 1.31 -16.57 32.14
CA ASP A 974 0.60 -15.32 32.01
C ASP A 974 -0.92 -15.53 32.29
N ALA A 975 -1.33 -15.22 33.52
CA ALA A 975 -2.63 -15.61 34.05
C ALA A 975 -3.80 -14.76 33.51
N ASP A 976 -3.53 -13.56 33.00
CA ASP A 976 -4.51 -12.61 32.47
C ASP A 976 -4.27 -12.20 31.01
N GLY A 977 -3.15 -12.61 30.41
CA GLY A 977 -2.88 -12.58 28.97
C GLY A 977 -2.19 -11.32 28.50
N ASP A 978 -1.46 -10.62 29.35
CA ASP A 978 -0.80 -9.33 29.07
C ASP A 978 0.67 -9.43 28.64
N GLY A 979 1.23 -10.65 28.64
CA GLY A 979 2.60 -10.95 28.26
C GLY A 979 3.61 -10.96 29.42
N VAL A 980 3.16 -10.80 30.67
CA VAL A 980 4.00 -10.85 31.87
C VAL A 980 3.72 -12.12 32.68
N CYS A 981 4.78 -12.81 33.11
CA CYS A 981 4.63 -14.06 33.87
C CYS A 981 4.08 -13.81 35.27
N GLY A 982 3.19 -14.68 35.75
CA GLY A 982 2.47 -14.49 37.01
C GLY A 982 3.34 -14.33 38.27
N ASP A 983 4.62 -14.71 38.23
CA ASP A 983 5.59 -14.48 39.31
C ASP A 983 6.24 -13.09 39.29
N VAL A 984 6.22 -12.40 38.15
CA VAL A 984 6.68 -11.02 37.93
C VAL A 984 5.55 -10.02 37.67
N ASP A 985 4.32 -10.50 37.44
CA ASP A 985 3.08 -9.73 37.27
C ASP A 985 2.83 -8.79 38.46
N ILE A 986 2.78 -7.49 38.17
CA ILE A 986 2.64 -6.40 39.14
C ILE A 986 1.15 -6.17 39.44
N CYS A 987 0.27 -6.28 38.45
CA CYS A 987 -1.17 -6.05 38.54
C CYS A 987 -2.05 -7.27 38.17
N PRO A 988 -2.19 -8.28 39.05
CA PRO A 988 -2.88 -9.51 38.68
C PRO A 988 -4.35 -9.31 38.24
N GLY A 989 -4.62 -9.56 36.96
CA GLY A 989 -5.92 -9.43 36.29
C GLY A 989 -6.06 -8.25 35.33
N GLY A 990 -4.98 -7.52 35.01
CA GLY A 990 -4.95 -6.43 34.05
C GLY A 990 -3.54 -6.12 33.54
N ASP A 991 -3.47 -5.38 32.44
CA ASP A 991 -2.25 -5.21 31.64
C ASP A 991 -1.16 -4.37 32.32
N ASP A 992 -0.04 -5.01 32.65
CA ASP A 992 1.16 -4.42 33.24
C ASP A 992 1.87 -3.42 32.31
N ASN A 993 1.59 -3.44 31.01
CA ASN A 993 2.21 -2.52 30.05
C ASN A 993 1.48 -1.18 29.92
N VAL A 994 0.35 -1.02 30.60
CA VAL A 994 -0.44 0.21 30.56
C VAL A 994 -0.23 0.97 31.87
N ASP A 995 0.67 1.95 31.80
CA ASP A 995 1.00 2.89 32.88
C ASP A 995 0.93 4.30 32.28
N THR A 996 -0.23 4.96 32.44
CA THR A 996 -0.57 6.21 31.74
C THR A 996 0.16 7.41 32.33
N ASP A 997 0.48 7.40 33.62
CA ASP A 997 1.23 8.47 34.28
C ASP A 997 2.71 8.14 34.53
N LEU A 998 3.14 6.93 34.19
CA LEU A 998 4.54 6.46 34.18
C LEU A 998 5.17 6.44 35.58
N ASP A 999 4.37 6.17 36.62
CA ASP A 999 4.83 6.11 38.02
C ASP A 999 5.45 4.74 38.39
N GLY A 1000 5.33 3.75 37.51
CA GLY A 1000 5.80 2.38 37.69
C GLY A 1000 4.75 1.44 38.29
N THR A 1001 3.52 1.90 38.51
CA THR A 1001 2.35 1.12 38.92
C THR A 1001 1.34 1.10 37.78
N PRO A 1002 1.09 -0.05 37.13
CA PRO A 1002 0.17 -0.09 35.99
C PRO A 1002 -1.27 0.33 36.35
N ASP A 1003 -1.94 1.01 35.41
CA ASP A 1003 -3.25 1.68 35.55
C ASP A 1003 -4.32 0.80 36.20
N PHE A 1004 -4.30 -0.50 35.92
CA PHE A 1004 -5.32 -1.42 36.39
C PHE A 1004 -5.27 -1.62 37.91
N CYS A 1005 -4.07 -1.62 38.51
CA CYS A 1005 -3.89 -1.72 39.94
C CYS A 1005 -3.44 -0.42 40.62
N ASP A 1006 -3.33 0.66 39.85
CA ASP A 1006 -3.18 2.00 40.37
C ASP A 1006 -4.52 2.62 40.81
N SER A 1007 -4.48 3.23 41.99
CA SER A 1007 -5.57 4.03 42.56
C SER A 1007 -5.67 5.42 41.93
N CYS A 1008 -4.59 5.90 41.29
CA CYS A 1008 -4.46 7.25 40.76
C CYS A 1008 -3.87 7.31 39.34
N PRO A 1009 -4.49 6.65 38.32
CA PRO A 1009 -3.87 6.27 37.03
C PRO A 1009 -3.49 7.41 36.08
N LEU A 1010 -3.57 8.65 36.54
CA LEU A 1010 -3.31 9.86 35.76
C LEU A 1010 -2.43 10.85 36.55
N ASP A 1011 -1.93 10.44 37.71
CA ASP A 1011 -1.25 11.28 38.67
C ASP A 1011 -0.03 10.54 39.26
N ALA A 1012 1.12 10.77 38.63
CA ALA A 1012 2.39 10.14 39.00
C ALA A 1012 2.88 10.44 40.43
N ALA A 1013 2.27 11.39 41.14
CA ALA A 1013 2.55 11.63 42.56
C ALA A 1013 1.80 10.65 43.48
N GLY A 1014 0.76 9.98 42.96
CA GLY A 1014 -0.07 9.01 43.65
C GLY A 1014 -0.96 9.63 44.74
N ASP A 1015 -1.27 8.83 45.76
CA ASP A 1015 -1.93 9.26 47.00
C ASP A 1015 -0.86 9.27 48.11
N SER A 1016 -0.17 10.40 48.27
CA SER A 1016 1.03 10.52 49.13
C SER A 1016 0.76 10.20 50.60
N ASP A 1017 -0.49 10.30 51.04
CA ASP A 1017 -0.87 10.19 52.46
C ASP A 1017 -1.80 9.00 52.77
N GLY A 1018 -2.33 8.35 51.72
CA GLY A 1018 -3.08 7.11 51.74
C GLY A 1018 -4.54 7.28 52.17
N ASP A 1019 -5.14 8.45 51.95
CA ASP A 1019 -6.51 8.76 52.34
C ASP A 1019 -7.58 8.42 51.29
N GLY A 1020 -7.14 8.09 50.08
CA GLY A 1020 -7.98 7.72 48.93
C GLY A 1020 -8.24 8.85 47.92
N SER A 1021 -7.52 9.97 48.01
CA SER A 1021 -7.56 11.08 47.05
C SER A 1021 -6.18 11.22 46.40
N CYS A 1022 -6.13 11.33 45.07
CA CYS A 1022 -4.87 11.53 44.36
C CYS A 1022 -4.34 12.94 44.64
N ASP A 1023 -3.03 13.12 44.78
CA ASP A 1023 -2.39 14.37 45.20
C ASP A 1023 -2.81 15.58 44.36
N SER A 1024 -3.06 15.40 43.05
CA SER A 1024 -3.56 16.42 42.12
C SER A 1024 -4.99 16.91 42.41
N GLU A 1025 -5.78 16.08 43.09
CA GLU A 1025 -7.16 16.33 43.51
C GLU A 1025 -7.31 16.38 45.04
N ASP A 1026 -6.21 16.20 45.78
CA ASP A 1026 -6.11 16.25 47.24
C ASP A 1026 -6.16 17.72 47.69
N THR A 1027 -7.13 18.04 48.53
CA THR A 1027 -7.32 19.41 49.05
C THR A 1027 -6.22 19.76 50.04
N CYS A 1028 -5.58 18.76 50.64
CA CYS A 1028 -4.62 18.87 51.72
C CYS A 1028 -3.41 17.94 51.56
N PRO A 1029 -2.55 18.12 50.54
CA PRO A 1029 -1.47 17.20 50.21
C PRO A 1029 -0.59 16.85 51.43
N GLY A 1030 -0.66 15.58 51.86
CA GLY A 1030 0.07 15.06 53.02
C GLY A 1030 -0.73 14.90 54.33
N GLY A 1031 -2.05 15.10 54.33
CA GLY A 1031 -2.90 14.76 55.49
C GLY A 1031 -4.43 14.69 55.24
N ASP A 1032 -5.01 13.53 55.55
CA ASP A 1032 -6.43 13.11 55.45
C ASP A 1032 -7.50 14.23 55.37
N ASP A 1033 -8.02 14.43 54.16
CA ASP A 1033 -9.07 15.39 53.76
C ASP A 1033 -10.40 15.16 54.50
N ASN A 1034 -10.62 13.96 55.04
CA ASN A 1034 -11.86 13.63 55.74
C ASN A 1034 -11.90 14.13 57.19
N ILE A 1035 -10.81 14.76 57.67
CA ILE A 1035 -10.69 15.27 59.03
C ILE A 1035 -10.82 16.79 59.04
N ASP A 1036 -12.06 17.27 59.18
CA ASP A 1036 -12.40 18.68 59.42
C ASP A 1036 -13.17 18.80 60.76
N SER A 1037 -12.46 19.23 61.81
CA SER A 1037 -12.92 19.22 63.19
C SER A 1037 -13.93 20.33 63.53
N ASP A 1038 -13.91 21.45 62.83
CA ASP A 1038 -14.78 22.60 63.08
C ASP A 1038 -15.81 22.89 61.98
N GLN A 1039 -15.70 22.18 60.85
CA GLN A 1039 -16.64 22.11 59.74
C GLN A 1039 -16.74 23.40 58.93
N ASP A 1040 -15.62 24.11 58.75
CA ASP A 1040 -15.57 25.26 57.82
C ASP A 1040 -15.27 24.87 56.37
N GLY A 1041 -14.89 23.62 56.12
CA GLY A 1041 -14.59 23.10 54.80
C GLY A 1041 -13.09 23.08 54.45
N THR A 1042 -12.21 23.47 55.38
CA THR A 1042 -10.76 23.28 55.26
C THR A 1042 -10.33 22.12 56.18
N PRO A 1043 -9.66 21.07 55.67
CA PRO A 1043 -9.19 19.95 56.51
C PRO A 1043 -8.17 20.39 57.57
N ASP A 1044 -8.22 19.75 58.75
CA ASP A 1044 -7.46 20.09 59.97
C ASP A 1044 -5.94 20.20 59.75
N PHE A 1045 -5.39 19.48 58.78
CA PHE A 1045 -3.95 19.42 58.52
C PHE A 1045 -3.42 20.69 57.82
N CYS A 1046 -4.21 21.25 56.89
CA CYS A 1046 -3.93 22.48 56.15
C CYS A 1046 -4.67 23.69 56.74
N ASP A 1047 -5.56 23.48 57.73
CA ASP A 1047 -6.16 24.55 58.47
C ASP A 1047 -5.20 25.13 59.54
N SER A 1048 -5.02 26.45 59.47
CA SER A 1048 -4.25 27.24 60.44
C SER A 1048 -4.95 27.34 61.80
N CYS A 1049 -6.27 27.14 61.82
CA CYS A 1049 -7.18 27.30 62.94
C CYS A 1049 -8.15 26.12 63.14
N PRO A 1050 -7.64 24.86 63.26
CA PRO A 1050 -8.38 23.57 63.11
C PRO A 1050 -9.45 23.25 64.16
N LEU A 1051 -9.89 24.24 64.94
CA LEU A 1051 -10.93 24.15 65.97
C LEU A 1051 -11.81 25.41 66.01
N ASP A 1052 -11.64 26.33 65.07
CA ASP A 1052 -12.29 27.61 64.98
C ASP A 1052 -12.70 28.00 63.55
N ALA A 1053 -13.87 27.50 63.12
CA ALA A 1053 -14.54 27.75 61.83
C ALA A 1053 -14.78 29.21 61.36
N ALA A 1054 -14.24 30.19 62.07
CA ALA A 1054 -14.19 31.58 61.63
C ALA A 1054 -12.80 31.98 61.12
N ASP A 1055 -11.79 31.14 61.30
CA ASP A 1055 -10.40 31.32 60.88
C ASP A 1055 -9.75 32.62 61.34
N ASP A 1056 -8.55 32.86 60.81
CA ASP A 1056 -7.85 34.13 60.89
C ASP A 1056 -8.43 35.13 59.86
N VAL A 1057 -9.57 35.73 60.23
CA VAL A 1057 -10.37 36.61 59.34
C VAL A 1057 -9.59 37.81 58.80
N ASP A 1058 -8.55 38.28 59.50
CA ASP A 1058 -7.77 39.45 59.11
C ASP A 1058 -6.30 39.15 58.75
N GLY A 1059 -5.86 37.89 58.86
CA GLY A 1059 -4.57 37.42 58.37
C GLY A 1059 -3.39 37.77 59.29
N ASP A 1060 -3.62 38.00 60.59
CA ASP A 1060 -2.59 38.39 61.56
C ASP A 1060 -1.86 37.20 62.24
N GLY A 1061 -2.30 35.98 61.91
CA GLY A 1061 -1.81 34.70 62.42
C GLY A 1061 -2.50 34.23 63.71
N LEU A 1062 -3.63 34.83 64.12
CA LEU A 1062 -4.41 34.43 65.28
C LEU A 1062 -5.86 34.06 64.90
N CYS A 1063 -6.29 32.86 65.29
CA CYS A 1063 -7.69 32.44 65.10
C CYS A 1063 -8.68 33.40 65.75
N ALA A 1064 -9.78 33.71 65.08
CA ALA A 1064 -10.76 34.72 65.49
C ALA A 1064 -11.31 34.56 66.91
N ASN A 1065 -11.36 33.35 67.47
CA ASN A 1065 -11.78 33.11 68.84
C ASN A 1065 -10.73 33.45 69.91
N MET A 1066 -9.47 33.54 69.49
CA MET A 1066 -8.30 33.88 70.29
C MET A 1066 -7.82 35.31 70.00
N ASP A 1067 -8.25 35.89 68.88
CA ASP A 1067 -7.97 37.26 68.56
C ASP A 1067 -8.95 38.24 69.24
N ALA A 1068 -8.39 39.31 69.76
CA ALA A 1068 -9.13 40.37 70.45
C ALA A 1068 -9.82 41.31 69.46
N CYS A 1069 -9.34 41.36 68.21
CA CYS A 1069 -9.76 42.31 67.19
C CYS A 1069 -9.95 41.65 65.81
N PRO A 1070 -10.88 40.69 65.65
CA PRO A 1070 -10.88 39.69 64.55
C PRO A 1070 -11.27 40.21 63.16
N LEU A 1071 -11.10 41.51 62.90
CA LEU A 1071 -11.41 42.21 61.65
C LEU A 1071 -10.36 43.31 61.39
N ASP A 1072 -9.25 43.32 62.13
CA ASP A 1072 -8.25 44.38 62.18
C ASP A 1072 -6.84 43.79 62.42
N ALA A 1073 -6.12 43.55 61.32
CA ALA A 1073 -4.81 42.90 61.27
C ALA A 1073 -3.69 43.57 62.09
N ASP A 1074 -3.90 44.81 62.58
CA ASP A 1074 -2.92 45.53 63.40
C ASP A 1074 -3.06 45.26 64.92
N ASN A 1075 -4.12 44.56 65.34
CA ASN A 1075 -4.49 44.24 66.73
C ASN A 1075 -4.52 45.49 67.67
N ASP A 1076 -4.75 45.31 68.97
CA ASP A 1076 -4.70 46.37 70.00
C ASP A 1076 -3.25 46.84 70.25
N ALA A 1077 -2.67 47.53 69.26
CA ALA A 1077 -1.26 47.92 69.25
C ALA A 1077 -0.84 48.82 70.42
N ASP A 1078 -1.78 49.48 71.12
CA ASP A 1078 -1.50 50.32 72.29
C ASP A 1078 -1.96 49.74 73.65
N GLY A 1079 -2.67 48.61 73.63
CA GLY A 1079 -3.03 47.81 74.79
C GLY A 1079 -4.18 48.37 75.62
N ASP A 1080 -5.07 49.17 75.02
CA ASP A 1080 -6.19 49.82 75.69
C ASP A 1080 -7.53 49.05 75.60
N GLY A 1081 -7.58 48.03 74.75
CA GLY A 1081 -8.69 47.09 74.56
C GLY A 1081 -9.74 47.53 73.53
N LEU A 1082 -9.40 48.39 72.57
CA LEU A 1082 -10.28 48.84 71.48
C LEU A 1082 -9.61 48.70 70.11
N CYS A 1083 -10.30 48.06 69.16
CA CYS A 1083 -9.85 47.87 67.77
C CYS A 1083 -10.18 49.12 66.92
N ALA A 1084 -9.23 49.58 66.11
CA ALA A 1084 -9.21 50.76 65.22
C ALA A 1084 -9.34 52.18 65.84
N ASP A 1085 -8.29 53.01 65.64
CA ASP A 1085 -8.34 54.47 65.72
C ASP A 1085 -8.52 55.04 64.30
N VAL A 1086 -9.72 55.57 64.01
CA VAL A 1086 -10.08 56.16 62.71
C VAL A 1086 -9.43 57.53 62.55
N ASP A 1087 -8.59 57.72 61.53
CA ASP A 1087 -8.21 59.05 61.02
C ASP A 1087 -8.44 59.17 59.50
#